data_AF-A0A0J1BM08-F1
#
_entry.id   AF-A0A0J1BM08-F1
#
_cell.length_a   1.000
_cell.length_b   1.000
_cell.length_c   1.000
_cell.angle_alpha   90.00
_cell.angle_beta   90.00
_cell.angle_gamma   90.00
#
_symmetry.space_group_name_H-M   'P 1'
#
loop_
_entity.id
_entity.type
_entity.pdbx_description
1 polymer ?
#
loop_
_entity_poly.entity_id
_entity_poly.type
_entity_poly.pdbx_seq_one_letter_code
_entity_poly.pdbx_strand_id
1 'polypeptide(L)'
;MTHDHVPNDLPWLKQLPGVEPTGDTSDSAAPSSLPSDTLGVALSGGGIRSASLCLGLVQSMARCGWLRHVDILSTVSGGGYAGTFLGRYFDQCRRFADHQVPGAAQRRVAAGLSNCQSPPISWLRRYANYLAPTGFGEAMFNFAAFWRNFLSLHVVLGLFLLALFGIFNAIGYWFLGTAHDIGLQHFTALATPITDVILPWKTSLWWVSAELTFWLATLPLALAYWLVSQDHHERFVGTVFVASILVGVSALVGMSQPLPLIVVIAAIAWSVFTWFDIRRKEGHGDPNSRFRLAIARNRLTYRLAFWTTTLVVILVLALIDSLGFWLAHTTLQSEQPWGVIQLQLSSVTVALLALAPILRWLASFVVTNNPDSGGLLRSFLQIPYLSSVLMILVGVVIPLSIISLISHISFEVGYSLWQGIAVAAGAVFLSWLLGRQTSLPFVNRSGPLTIYAARLARVFLGAVNPERHRHSAGGSVTDVISGDDGPFIEYAPHEAGGPLHLINVSVNETVDIASQRGMRDRQAENMAVGPAGTNLSRHWHSLWTTENGCRTSELRPIGNANEIHPMRSKVTEAAKTESLNVRQWMAISGAAVSPGMGRLTSPAQSLLLTLTNLRLGYWWDSGIWSGHRVLVPFPAGIFAWIKNLFLRIFATQALLLGELRGRFAGPWRRHFYLSDGGHFENTGAYELIRRRVPLMIVCDAGRDHRQNASGLAELTRIARIDFAAEIEEISSDPAQLQSELTQALGLPMETASMLGTLDELLSVDGNPSGKHAALLKVRYGSPSIDQRSSKQATDREAWNGRNCSWMLYIKSTVTGDEPTDVRNYRGQHPDFPNESTADQFFDEPQWESYRKLGEHIGDKLFHSMDDRS
;
A
#
# COMPACT_ATOMS: atom_id res chain seq x y z
N MET A 1 56.50 11.71 -37.11
CA MET A 1 57.80 11.91 -36.44
C MET A 1 57.57 11.64 -34.97
N THR A 2 58.19 10.72 -34.28
CA THR A 2 59.19 9.69 -34.55
C THR A 2 59.09 8.76 -33.32
N HIS A 3 59.19 7.46 -33.53
CA HIS A 3 59.43 6.48 -32.46
C HIS A 3 60.68 6.86 -31.65
N ASP A 4 60.69 6.63 -30.33
CA ASP A 4 61.41 5.47 -29.76
C ASP A 4 61.44 5.39 -28.22
N HIS A 5 61.41 4.14 -27.76
CA HIS A 5 61.94 3.56 -26.52
C HIS A 5 61.34 3.90 -25.15
N VAL A 6 60.46 2.99 -24.69
CA VAL A 6 60.39 2.59 -23.28
C VAL A 6 60.95 1.17 -23.16
N PRO A 7 61.83 0.86 -22.19
CA PRO A 7 62.51 -0.43 -22.09
C PRO A 7 61.57 -1.56 -21.68
N ASN A 8 61.72 -2.70 -22.37
CA ASN A 8 61.33 -4.01 -21.88
C ASN A 8 62.20 -4.35 -20.66
N ASP A 9 61.57 -4.66 -19.52
CA ASP A 9 61.91 -5.79 -18.62
C ASP A 9 61.23 -5.61 -17.26
N LEU A 10 59.97 -6.08 -17.16
CA LEU A 10 59.30 -6.35 -15.88
C LEU A 10 58.61 -7.73 -15.97
N PRO A 11 59.18 -8.79 -15.37
CA PRO A 11 58.69 -10.17 -15.50
C PRO A 11 57.31 -10.45 -14.89
N TRP A 12 56.71 -9.51 -14.17
CA TRP A 12 55.41 -9.69 -13.50
C TRP A 12 54.21 -9.27 -14.35
N LEU A 13 54.41 -8.53 -15.45
CA LEU A 13 53.33 -8.17 -16.39
C LEU A 13 52.85 -9.34 -17.27
N LYS A 14 53.59 -10.47 -17.29
CA LYS A 14 53.20 -11.72 -17.95
C LYS A 14 52.35 -12.65 -17.07
N GLN A 15 52.01 -12.24 -15.84
CA GLN A 15 51.16 -13.02 -14.92
C GLN A 15 49.79 -12.38 -14.65
N LEU A 16 49.45 -11.27 -15.30
CA LEU A 16 48.10 -10.74 -15.28
C LEU A 16 47.31 -11.38 -16.43
N PRO A 17 46.24 -12.15 -16.17
CA PRO A 17 45.36 -12.61 -17.24
C PRO A 17 44.64 -11.38 -17.81
N GLY A 18 45.10 -10.95 -18.99
CA GLY A 18 44.40 -10.00 -19.84
C GLY A 18 43.18 -10.67 -20.46
N VAL A 19 42.01 -10.07 -20.22
CA VAL A 19 40.79 -10.37 -20.97
C VAL A 19 40.75 -9.38 -22.13
N GLU A 20 41.22 -9.81 -23.30
CA GLU A 20 40.71 -9.26 -24.57
C GLU A 20 39.35 -9.92 -24.86
N PRO A 21 38.38 -9.18 -25.41
CA PRO A 21 37.03 -9.67 -25.63
C PRO A 21 36.95 -10.43 -26.95
N THR A 22 37.05 -11.76 -26.91
CA THR A 22 36.67 -12.62 -28.04
C THR A 22 35.77 -13.74 -27.57
N GLY A 23 34.63 -13.87 -28.27
CA GLY A 23 33.48 -14.74 -28.02
C GLY A 23 33.76 -16.11 -27.39
N ASP A 24 33.23 -16.29 -26.19
CA ASP A 24 32.36 -17.40 -25.76
C ASP A 24 32.16 -17.23 -24.25
N THR A 25 31.11 -16.51 -23.84
CA THR A 25 30.76 -16.41 -22.41
C THR A 25 29.99 -17.66 -21.99
N SER A 26 30.71 -18.78 -21.83
CA SER A 26 30.31 -19.85 -20.94
C SER A 26 30.92 -19.60 -19.56
N ASP A 27 30.06 -19.31 -18.58
CA ASP A 27 30.22 -19.57 -17.15
C ASP A 27 31.51 -19.12 -16.43
N SER A 28 31.63 -17.81 -16.15
CA SER A 28 32.24 -17.39 -14.87
C SER A 28 31.14 -17.42 -13.80
N ALA A 29 30.95 -18.57 -13.15
CA ALA A 29 29.90 -18.77 -12.16
C ALA A 29 29.99 -17.72 -11.04
N ALA A 30 28.92 -16.93 -10.85
CA ALA A 30 28.79 -16.01 -9.74
C ALA A 30 28.96 -16.76 -8.40
N PRO A 31 29.61 -16.15 -7.38
CA PRO A 31 29.90 -16.84 -6.12
C PRO A 31 28.63 -17.38 -5.46
N SER A 32 28.68 -18.63 -5.01
CA SER A 32 27.55 -19.38 -4.45
C SER A 32 27.04 -18.85 -3.10
N SER A 33 27.73 -17.89 -2.47
CA SER A 33 27.28 -17.20 -1.26
C SER A 33 27.91 -15.82 -1.07
N LEU A 34 27.25 -14.94 -0.31
CA LEU A 34 27.84 -13.69 0.18
C LEU A 34 29.11 -13.96 1.01
N PRO A 35 30.10 -13.05 0.99
CA PRO A 35 31.26 -13.11 1.88
C PRO A 35 30.89 -13.33 3.35
N SER A 36 31.76 -13.97 4.13
CA SER A 36 31.47 -14.31 5.54
C SER A 36 31.47 -13.10 6.47
N ASP A 37 32.13 -12.02 6.06
CA ASP A 37 32.27 -10.74 6.76
C ASP A 37 31.18 -9.73 6.38
N THR A 38 30.22 -10.10 5.51
CA THR A 38 29.16 -9.18 5.09
C THR A 38 28.26 -8.76 6.26
N LEU A 39 28.11 -7.47 6.48
CA LEU A 39 27.27 -6.88 7.53
C LEU A 39 26.04 -6.19 6.95
N GLY A 40 24.86 -6.60 7.41
CA GLY A 40 23.58 -5.96 7.09
C GLY A 40 23.03 -5.20 8.28
N VAL A 41 22.51 -4.00 8.04
CA VAL A 41 21.77 -3.21 9.04
C VAL A 41 20.33 -3.05 8.59
N ALA A 42 19.38 -3.35 9.47
CA ALA A 42 17.96 -3.08 9.28
C ALA A 42 17.50 -1.97 10.22
N LEU A 43 16.85 -0.95 9.66
CA LEU A 43 16.25 0.16 10.41
C LEU A 43 14.73 0.10 10.27
N SER A 44 14.04 -0.10 11.40
CA SER A 44 12.59 -0.33 11.41
C SER A 44 11.75 0.91 11.15
N GLY A 45 10.47 0.69 10.89
CA GLY A 45 9.46 1.74 10.80
C GLY A 45 8.97 2.28 12.14
N GLY A 46 8.23 3.39 12.09
CA GLY A 46 7.72 4.09 13.28
C GLY A 46 7.64 5.62 13.14
N GLY A 47 7.74 6.16 11.92
CA GLY A 47 7.75 7.59 11.65
C GLY A 47 8.99 8.31 12.19
N ILE A 48 8.85 9.61 12.49
CA ILE A 48 9.98 10.43 12.97
C ILE A 48 10.65 9.87 14.23
N ARG A 49 9.90 9.24 15.13
CA ARG A 49 10.44 8.56 16.31
C ARG A 49 11.53 7.54 15.96
N SER A 50 11.18 6.62 15.05
CA SER A 50 12.13 5.59 14.60
C SER A 50 13.32 6.23 13.91
N ALA A 51 13.08 7.26 13.07
CA ALA A 51 14.13 8.00 12.41
C ALA A 51 15.15 8.60 13.39
N SER A 52 14.69 9.24 14.47
CA SER A 52 15.54 9.84 15.50
C SER A 52 16.36 8.80 16.26
N LEU A 53 15.73 7.71 16.70
CA LEU A 53 16.41 6.64 17.43
C LEU A 53 17.45 5.93 16.54
N CYS A 54 17.06 5.54 15.33
CA CYS A 54 17.97 4.92 14.37
C CYS A 54 19.15 5.85 14.00
N LEU A 55 18.91 7.17 13.90
CA LEU A 55 19.98 8.14 13.69
C LEU A 55 20.99 8.11 14.84
N GLY A 56 20.53 8.14 16.09
CA GLY A 56 21.38 8.03 17.27
C GLY A 56 22.24 6.76 17.26
N LEU A 57 21.64 5.62 16.93
CA LEU A 57 22.35 4.34 16.80
C LEU A 57 23.45 4.42 15.73
N VAL A 58 23.12 4.95 14.54
CA VAL A 58 24.07 5.12 13.43
C VAL A 58 25.19 6.09 13.78
N GLN A 59 24.91 7.15 14.57
CA GLN A 59 25.96 8.08 15.06
C GLN A 59 26.97 7.36 15.97
N SER A 60 26.49 6.48 16.85
CA SER A 60 27.38 5.65 17.67
C SER A 60 28.18 4.67 16.82
N MET A 61 27.54 3.96 15.87
CA MET A 61 28.25 3.10 14.91
C MET A 61 29.33 3.85 14.11
N ALA A 62 29.07 5.10 13.74
CA ALA A 62 30.04 5.94 13.07
C ALA A 62 31.25 6.28 13.98
N ARG A 63 30.98 6.64 15.24
CA ARG A 63 32.01 6.98 16.23
C ARG A 63 32.90 5.79 16.56
N CYS A 64 32.32 4.60 16.66
CA CYS A 64 33.02 3.36 16.99
C CYS A 64 33.63 2.65 15.77
N GLY A 65 33.53 3.25 14.57
CA GLY A 65 34.13 2.72 13.34
C GLY A 65 33.36 1.58 12.67
N TRP A 66 32.17 1.21 13.15
CA TRP A 66 31.33 0.14 12.57
C TRP A 66 30.70 0.53 11.23
N LEU A 67 30.37 1.82 11.04
CA LEU A 67 29.67 2.28 9.84
C LEU A 67 30.41 1.96 8.54
N ARG A 68 31.76 1.94 8.55
CA ARG A 68 32.58 1.64 7.36
C ARG A 68 32.48 0.17 6.90
N HIS A 69 31.94 -0.71 7.73
CA HIS A 69 31.80 -2.13 7.47
C HIS A 69 30.37 -2.52 7.07
N VAL A 70 29.43 -1.57 7.05
CA VAL A 70 28.03 -1.88 6.69
C VAL A 70 27.91 -2.00 5.17
N ASP A 71 27.67 -3.21 4.67
CA ASP A 71 27.54 -3.49 3.24
C ASP A 71 26.11 -3.29 2.72
N ILE A 72 25.12 -3.68 3.52
CA ILE A 72 23.70 -3.64 3.14
C ILE A 72 22.91 -2.88 4.19
N LEU A 73 22.12 -1.91 3.75
CA LEU A 73 21.20 -1.17 4.60
C LEU A 73 19.78 -1.43 4.12
N SER A 74 18.94 -2.05 4.95
CA SER A 74 17.53 -2.29 4.65
C SER A 74 16.66 -1.42 5.54
N THR A 75 15.75 -0.65 4.95
CA THR A 75 14.94 0.32 5.70
C THR A 75 13.46 0.24 5.41
N VAL A 76 12.67 0.58 6.42
CA VAL A 76 11.20 0.64 6.36
C VAL A 76 10.74 1.95 7.01
N SER A 77 9.81 2.67 6.38
CA SER A 77 9.09 3.80 6.99
C SER A 77 10.02 4.84 7.62
N GLY A 78 9.90 5.12 8.91
CA GLY A 78 10.77 6.03 9.66
C GLY A 78 12.27 5.69 9.57
N GLY A 79 12.64 4.40 9.58
CA GLY A 79 14.01 3.96 9.32
C GLY A 79 14.48 4.33 7.91
N GLY A 80 13.56 4.46 6.95
CA GLY A 80 13.81 4.98 5.61
C GLY A 80 14.20 6.47 5.61
N TYR A 81 13.75 7.26 6.58
CA TYR A 81 14.14 8.68 6.69
C TYR A 81 15.62 8.78 7.11
N ALA A 82 16.00 8.03 8.14
CA ALA A 82 17.39 7.94 8.59
C ALA A 82 18.31 7.30 7.52
N GLY A 83 17.86 6.22 6.87
CA GLY A 83 18.65 5.52 5.86
C GLY A 83 18.82 6.30 4.57
N THR A 84 17.79 7.02 4.10
CA THR A 84 17.93 7.88 2.92
C THR A 84 18.77 9.11 3.21
N PHE A 85 18.69 9.70 4.41
CA PHE A 85 19.64 10.71 4.89
C PHE A 85 21.09 10.20 4.82
N LEU A 86 21.36 9.03 5.41
CA LEU A 86 22.69 8.41 5.40
C LEU A 86 23.18 8.14 3.98
N GLY A 87 22.37 7.49 3.16
CA GLY A 87 22.77 7.18 1.78
C GLY A 87 22.87 8.44 0.91
N ARG A 88 22.11 9.50 1.19
CA ARG A 88 22.28 10.79 0.51
C ARG A 88 23.60 11.45 0.90
N TYR A 89 24.02 11.32 2.16
CA TYR A 89 25.32 11.81 2.62
C TYR A 89 26.46 11.15 1.83
N PHE A 90 26.43 9.82 1.68
CA PHE A 90 27.40 9.09 0.85
C PHE A 90 27.30 9.45 -0.64
N ASP A 91 26.09 9.54 -1.20
CA ASP A 91 25.90 9.89 -2.62
C ASP A 91 26.41 11.31 -2.94
N GLN A 92 26.41 12.24 -1.98
CA GLN A 92 27.06 13.54 -2.16
C GLN A 92 28.58 13.46 -2.22
N CYS A 93 29.22 12.65 -1.37
CA CYS A 93 30.66 12.38 -1.45
C CYS A 93 31.06 11.86 -2.83
N ARG A 94 30.21 11.03 -3.46
CA ARG A 94 30.41 10.59 -4.85
C ARG A 94 30.48 11.76 -5.83
N ARG A 95 29.54 12.71 -5.73
CA ARG A 95 29.41 13.89 -6.61
C ARG A 95 30.56 14.88 -6.44
N PHE A 96 31.20 14.93 -5.28
CA PHE A 96 32.39 15.75 -5.01
C PHE A 96 33.72 15.03 -5.30
N ALA A 97 33.68 13.87 -5.96
CA ALA A 97 34.86 13.04 -6.28
C ALA A 97 35.63 12.47 -5.08
N ASP A 98 35.07 12.52 -3.86
CA ASP A 98 35.70 11.92 -2.67
C ASP A 98 35.88 10.39 -2.80
N HIS A 99 35.06 9.75 -3.65
CA HIS A 99 35.12 8.31 -3.94
C HIS A 99 36.42 7.88 -4.63
N GLN A 100 37.18 8.80 -5.21
CA GLN A 100 38.49 8.51 -5.83
C GLN A 100 39.55 8.15 -4.79
N VAL A 101 39.37 8.57 -3.54
CA VAL A 101 40.27 8.24 -2.43
C VAL A 101 39.61 7.19 -1.52
N PRO A 102 40.15 5.96 -1.43
CA PRO A 102 39.58 4.91 -0.59
C PRO A 102 39.38 5.38 0.86
N GLY A 103 38.18 5.14 1.39
CA GLY A 103 37.84 5.48 2.78
C GLY A 103 37.53 6.96 3.04
N ALA A 104 37.72 7.88 2.08
CA ALA A 104 37.55 9.31 2.32
C ALA A 104 36.09 9.70 2.60
N ALA A 105 35.15 9.14 1.83
CA ALA A 105 33.73 9.33 2.05
C ALA A 105 33.29 8.79 3.42
N GLN A 106 33.74 7.59 3.80
CA GLN A 106 33.45 6.99 5.10
C GLN A 106 33.97 7.85 6.25
N ARG A 107 35.21 8.35 6.16
CA ARG A 107 35.78 9.27 7.17
C ARG A 107 35.00 10.57 7.28
N ARG A 108 34.60 11.17 6.15
CA ARG A 108 33.83 12.43 6.11
C ARG A 108 32.45 12.26 6.74
N VAL A 109 31.72 11.23 6.33
CA VAL A 109 30.39 10.90 6.86
C VAL A 109 30.50 10.58 8.35
N ALA A 110 31.47 9.77 8.77
CA ALA A 110 31.68 9.44 10.17
C ALA A 110 31.96 10.69 11.01
N ALA A 111 32.91 11.55 10.59
CA ALA A 111 33.21 12.81 11.29
C ALA A 111 31.99 13.73 11.40
N GLY A 112 31.16 13.81 10.35
CA GLY A 112 29.94 14.60 10.35
C GLY A 112 28.86 14.04 11.28
N LEU A 113 28.69 12.72 11.33
CA LEU A 113 27.69 12.07 12.20
C LEU A 113 28.11 12.06 13.67
N SER A 114 29.38 11.84 13.95
CA SER A 114 29.92 11.82 15.32
C SER A 114 29.91 13.21 15.98
N ASN A 115 29.91 14.29 15.20
CA ASN A 115 29.79 15.65 15.71
C ASN A 115 28.30 16.07 15.80
N CYS A 116 27.77 16.12 17.03
CA CYS A 116 26.37 16.54 17.30
C CYS A 116 26.06 18.00 16.94
N GLN A 117 27.08 18.83 16.70
CA GLN A 117 26.97 20.21 16.23
C GLN A 117 27.26 20.34 14.72
N SER A 118 27.43 19.23 14.01
CA SER A 118 27.59 19.31 12.56
C SER A 118 26.36 19.97 11.91
N PRO A 119 26.53 20.69 10.79
CA PRO A 119 25.42 21.34 10.11
C PRO A 119 24.26 20.38 9.77
N PRO A 120 24.50 19.13 9.31
CA PRO A 120 23.41 18.19 9.04
C PRO A 120 22.62 17.78 10.29
N ILE A 121 23.29 17.50 11.41
CA ILE A 121 22.61 17.09 12.65
C ILE A 121 21.85 18.27 13.27
N SER A 122 22.46 19.45 13.28
CA SER A 122 21.83 20.69 13.77
C SER A 122 20.60 21.06 12.93
N TRP A 123 20.63 20.81 11.62
CA TRP A 123 19.49 20.98 10.72
C TRP A 123 18.34 20.03 11.06
N LEU A 124 18.63 18.73 11.21
CA LEU A 124 17.61 17.74 11.57
C LEU A 124 16.96 18.04 12.93
N ARG A 125 17.77 18.46 13.92
CA ARG A 125 17.27 18.86 15.25
C ARG A 125 16.32 20.04 15.16
N ARG A 126 16.70 21.10 14.44
CA ARG A 126 15.91 22.32 14.30
C ARG A 126 14.60 22.11 13.54
N TYR A 127 14.60 21.23 12.55
CA TYR A 127 13.46 20.98 11.67
C TYR A 127 12.80 19.62 11.89
N ALA A 128 12.95 19.05 13.08
CA ALA A 128 12.27 17.82 13.50
C ALA A 128 10.74 17.95 13.32
N ASN A 129 10.15 19.10 13.63
CA ASN A 129 8.75 19.39 13.32
C ASN A 129 8.57 19.80 11.85
N TYR A 130 8.76 18.86 10.92
CA TYR A 130 8.75 19.13 9.49
C TYR A 130 7.33 19.36 8.91
N LEU A 131 6.28 18.98 9.64
CA LEU A 131 4.88 19.16 9.23
C LEU A 131 4.30 20.53 9.60
N ALA A 132 4.83 21.19 10.63
CA ALA A 132 4.46 22.55 11.00
C ALA A 132 5.65 23.32 11.61
N PRO A 133 6.74 23.54 10.84
CA PRO A 133 7.94 24.19 11.34
C PRO A 133 7.74 25.66 11.76
N THR A 134 6.78 26.40 11.19
CA THR A 134 6.52 27.81 11.56
C THR A 134 5.01 28.15 11.68
N GLY A 135 4.50 28.16 12.92
CA GLY A 135 3.30 28.90 13.34
C GLY A 135 2.00 28.78 12.52
N PHE A 136 1.08 29.73 12.72
CA PHE A 136 -0.28 29.73 12.13
C PHE A 136 -0.29 29.87 10.59
N GLY A 137 0.68 30.58 10.01
CA GLY A 137 0.75 30.82 8.56
C GLY A 137 0.94 29.54 7.74
N GLU A 138 1.83 28.65 8.16
CA GLU A 138 2.02 27.36 7.50
C GLU A 138 0.86 26.39 7.72
N ALA A 139 0.22 26.45 8.89
CA ALA A 139 -1.00 25.69 9.15
C ALA A 139 -2.09 26.06 8.13
N MET A 140 -2.24 27.34 7.80
CA MET A 140 -3.16 27.81 6.75
C MET A 140 -2.74 27.36 5.35
N PHE A 141 -1.44 27.34 5.03
CA PHE A 141 -0.96 26.77 3.76
C PHE A 141 -1.30 25.28 3.65
N ASN A 142 -1.05 24.49 4.70
CA ASN A 142 -1.38 23.06 4.75
C ASN A 142 -2.88 22.83 4.60
N PHE A 143 -3.67 23.63 5.30
CA PHE A 143 -5.13 23.60 5.23
C PHE A 143 -5.62 23.92 3.81
N ALA A 144 -5.11 24.99 3.19
CA ALA A 144 -5.47 25.35 1.82
C ALA A 144 -5.08 24.26 0.82
N ALA A 145 -3.90 23.67 0.97
CA ALA A 145 -3.44 22.58 0.12
C ALA A 145 -4.31 21.31 0.30
N PHE A 146 -4.66 20.97 1.54
CA PHE A 146 -5.59 19.89 1.87
C PHE A 146 -6.97 20.15 1.25
N TRP A 147 -7.55 21.35 1.44
CA TRP A 147 -8.86 21.71 0.91
C TRP A 147 -8.93 21.70 -0.61
N ARG A 148 -7.90 22.26 -1.28
CA ARG A 148 -7.78 22.20 -2.74
C ARG A 148 -7.83 20.75 -3.21
N ASN A 149 -7.06 19.88 -2.57
CA ASN A 149 -6.96 18.48 -2.91
C ASN A 149 -8.26 17.71 -2.62
N PHE A 150 -8.87 17.95 -1.45
CA PHE A 150 -10.17 17.41 -1.04
C PHE A 150 -11.26 17.78 -2.03
N LEU A 151 -11.41 19.07 -2.36
CA LEU A 151 -12.41 19.55 -3.30
C LEU A 151 -12.19 18.96 -4.69
N SER A 152 -10.93 18.91 -5.15
CA SER A 152 -10.61 18.33 -6.46
C SER A 152 -11.04 16.86 -6.57
N LEU A 153 -10.80 16.06 -5.52
CA LEU A 153 -11.24 14.67 -5.46
C LEU A 153 -12.77 14.56 -5.56
N HIS A 154 -13.50 15.40 -4.82
CA HIS A 154 -14.97 15.40 -4.84
C HIS A 154 -15.53 15.92 -6.17
N VAL A 155 -14.86 16.85 -6.85
CA VAL A 155 -15.27 17.27 -8.20
C VAL A 155 -15.15 16.13 -9.19
N VAL A 156 -14.04 15.37 -9.17
CA VAL A 156 -13.85 14.23 -10.08
C VAL A 156 -14.88 13.13 -9.83
N LEU A 157 -15.09 12.75 -8.56
CA LEU A 157 -16.08 11.74 -8.19
C LEU A 157 -17.51 12.25 -8.42
N GLY A 158 -17.77 13.50 -8.07
CA GLY A 158 -19.08 14.16 -8.19
C GLY A 158 -19.53 14.31 -9.64
N LEU A 159 -18.66 14.71 -10.55
CA LEU A 159 -18.95 14.75 -11.99
C LEU A 159 -19.26 13.36 -12.55
N PHE A 160 -18.51 12.35 -12.10
CA PHE A 160 -18.73 10.97 -12.53
C PHE A 160 -20.09 10.43 -12.04
N LEU A 161 -20.44 10.73 -10.78
CA LEU A 161 -21.73 10.35 -10.21
C LEU A 161 -22.88 11.15 -10.82
N LEU A 162 -22.70 12.45 -11.08
CA LEU A 162 -23.68 13.29 -11.77
C LEU A 162 -23.94 12.78 -13.19
N ALA A 163 -22.91 12.34 -13.90
CA ALA A 163 -23.06 11.68 -15.20
C ALA A 163 -23.90 10.39 -15.08
N LEU A 164 -23.63 9.57 -14.06
CA LEU A 164 -24.36 8.32 -13.82
C LEU A 164 -25.85 8.56 -13.50
N PHE A 165 -26.14 9.43 -12.52
CA PHE A 165 -27.52 9.82 -12.17
C PHE A 165 -28.22 10.53 -13.33
N GLY A 166 -27.52 11.41 -14.04
CA GLY A 166 -28.05 12.14 -15.18
C GLY A 166 -28.44 11.24 -16.35
N ILE A 167 -27.64 10.22 -16.67
CA ILE A 167 -27.99 9.21 -17.69
C ILE A 167 -29.24 8.43 -17.26
N PHE A 168 -29.29 7.97 -16.01
CA PHE A 168 -30.43 7.21 -15.50
C PHE A 168 -31.71 8.04 -15.50
N ASN A 169 -31.62 9.32 -15.11
CA ASN A 169 -32.74 10.25 -15.13
C ASN A 169 -33.17 10.61 -16.56
N ALA A 170 -32.23 10.82 -17.49
CA ALA A 170 -32.55 11.04 -18.90
C ALA A 170 -33.36 9.87 -19.48
N ILE A 171 -32.91 8.63 -19.24
CA ILE A 171 -33.61 7.42 -19.68
C ILE A 171 -34.95 7.30 -18.96
N GLY A 172 -34.98 7.51 -17.64
CA GLY A 172 -36.18 7.41 -16.82
C GLY A 172 -37.27 8.38 -17.26
N TYR A 173 -36.96 9.67 -17.37
CA TYR A 173 -37.92 10.70 -17.79
C TYR A 173 -38.35 10.54 -19.25
N TRP A 174 -37.43 10.19 -20.16
CA TRP A 174 -37.78 9.91 -21.55
C TRP A 174 -38.70 8.68 -21.65
N PHE A 175 -38.39 7.60 -20.95
CA PHE A 175 -39.16 6.36 -20.98
C PHE A 175 -40.54 6.53 -20.31
N LEU A 176 -40.61 7.18 -19.14
CA LEU A 176 -41.86 7.42 -18.43
C LEU A 176 -42.77 8.38 -19.20
N GLY A 177 -42.22 9.45 -19.78
CA GLY A 177 -42.98 10.38 -20.63
C GLY A 177 -43.53 9.67 -21.87
N THR A 178 -42.67 8.97 -22.61
CA THR A 178 -43.09 8.23 -23.80
C THR A 178 -44.12 7.16 -23.46
N ALA A 179 -43.85 6.30 -22.46
CA ALA A 179 -44.75 5.20 -22.09
C ALA A 179 -46.13 5.67 -21.63
N HIS A 180 -46.22 6.87 -21.04
CA HIS A 180 -47.48 7.54 -20.75
C HIS A 180 -48.22 7.90 -22.04
N ASP A 181 -47.53 8.55 -22.98
CA ASP A 181 -48.08 9.03 -24.25
C ASP A 181 -48.58 7.90 -25.18
N ILE A 182 -47.92 6.73 -25.18
CA ILE A 182 -48.30 5.56 -26.01
C ILE A 182 -49.07 4.46 -25.24
N GLY A 183 -49.57 4.74 -24.03
CA GLY A 183 -50.47 3.83 -23.30
C GLY A 183 -49.81 2.56 -22.74
N LEU A 184 -48.48 2.50 -22.67
CA LEU A 184 -47.68 1.37 -22.17
C LEU A 184 -47.59 1.30 -20.63
N GLN A 185 -48.45 2.02 -19.92
CA GLN A 185 -48.50 2.11 -18.46
C GLN A 185 -48.63 0.71 -17.83
N HIS A 186 -49.44 -0.17 -18.44
CA HIS A 186 -49.62 -1.56 -18.03
C HIS A 186 -48.34 -2.41 -18.15
N PHE A 187 -47.48 -2.12 -19.13
CA PHE A 187 -46.20 -2.81 -19.29
C PHE A 187 -45.18 -2.40 -18.21
N THR A 188 -45.22 -1.14 -17.78
CA THR A 188 -44.37 -0.70 -16.67
C THR A 188 -44.79 -1.36 -15.35
N ALA A 189 -46.10 -1.55 -15.13
CA ALA A 189 -46.62 -2.25 -13.95
C ALA A 189 -46.28 -3.75 -13.93
N LEU A 190 -46.19 -4.36 -15.11
CA LEU A 190 -45.72 -5.73 -15.32
C LEU A 190 -44.26 -5.92 -14.91
N ALA A 191 -43.42 -4.91 -15.15
CA ALA A 191 -41.97 -4.98 -14.95
C ALA A 191 -41.54 -4.62 -13.52
N THR A 192 -42.34 -3.85 -12.78
CA THR A 192 -42.06 -3.41 -11.39
C THR A 192 -43.23 -3.63 -10.42
N PRO A 193 -43.72 -4.88 -10.27
CA PRO A 193 -44.91 -5.14 -9.47
C PRO A 193 -44.75 -4.82 -7.98
N ILE A 194 -43.52 -4.82 -7.43
CA ILE A 194 -43.29 -4.47 -6.01
C ILE A 194 -43.36 -2.96 -5.83
N THR A 195 -42.66 -2.21 -6.67
CA THR A 195 -42.60 -0.74 -6.62
C THR A 195 -43.98 -0.15 -6.88
N ASP A 196 -44.76 -0.72 -7.80
CA ASP A 196 -46.12 -0.26 -8.09
C ASP A 196 -47.07 -0.37 -6.88
N VAL A 197 -46.85 -1.33 -5.97
CA VAL A 197 -47.67 -1.52 -4.76
C VAL A 197 -47.17 -0.64 -3.60
N ILE A 198 -45.85 -0.51 -3.43
CA ILE A 198 -45.25 0.12 -2.24
C ILE A 198 -44.93 1.61 -2.47
N LEU A 199 -44.60 2.00 -3.70
CA LEU A 199 -44.13 3.32 -4.09
C LEU A 199 -44.87 3.78 -5.36
N PRO A 200 -46.17 4.14 -5.27
CA PRO A 200 -47.01 4.47 -6.43
C PRO A 200 -46.50 5.69 -7.24
N TRP A 201 -45.59 6.47 -6.67
CA TRP A 201 -44.87 7.55 -7.33
C TRP A 201 -43.63 6.97 -8.05
N LYS A 202 -43.82 6.44 -9.26
CA LYS A 202 -42.72 5.97 -10.12
C LYS A 202 -41.77 7.12 -10.44
N THR A 203 -40.63 7.18 -9.77
CA THR A 203 -39.75 8.35 -9.84
C THR A 203 -38.32 8.04 -10.24
N SER A 204 -37.91 6.75 -10.24
CA SER A 204 -36.51 6.39 -10.45
C SER A 204 -36.29 5.11 -11.25
N LEU A 205 -35.44 5.18 -12.28
CA LEU A 205 -34.95 4.02 -13.03
C LEU A 205 -34.11 3.06 -12.14
N TRP A 206 -33.62 3.54 -10.99
CA TRP A 206 -32.89 2.73 -10.03
C TRP A 206 -33.78 1.66 -9.39
N TRP A 207 -35.04 1.96 -9.07
CA TRP A 207 -36.00 0.97 -8.56
C TRP A 207 -36.33 -0.10 -9.61
N VAL A 208 -36.53 0.32 -10.86
CA VAL A 208 -36.73 -0.60 -11.99
C VAL A 208 -35.52 -1.53 -12.13
N SER A 209 -34.31 -0.97 -12.05
CA SER A 209 -33.07 -1.74 -12.14
C SER A 209 -32.91 -2.71 -10.97
N ALA A 210 -33.33 -2.33 -9.76
CA ALA A 210 -33.30 -3.19 -8.58
C ALA A 210 -34.24 -4.38 -8.75
N GLU A 211 -35.50 -4.14 -9.16
CA GLU A 211 -36.47 -5.21 -9.38
C GLU A 211 -36.07 -6.13 -10.53
N LEU A 212 -35.63 -5.59 -11.66
CA LEU A 212 -35.14 -6.41 -12.77
C LEU A 212 -33.95 -7.28 -12.33
N THR A 213 -33.03 -6.73 -11.53
CA THR A 213 -31.91 -7.50 -10.98
C THR A 213 -32.40 -8.61 -10.04
N PHE A 214 -33.38 -8.32 -9.19
CA PHE A 214 -33.96 -9.30 -8.29
C PHE A 214 -34.65 -10.44 -9.05
N TRP A 215 -35.52 -10.11 -10.02
CA TRP A 215 -36.35 -11.06 -10.76
C TRP A 215 -35.60 -11.84 -11.84
N LEU A 216 -34.59 -11.24 -12.49
CA LEU A 216 -33.89 -11.87 -13.62
C LEU A 216 -32.53 -12.48 -13.25
N ALA A 217 -31.95 -12.08 -12.11
CA ALA A 217 -30.65 -12.59 -11.68
C ALA A 217 -30.69 -13.22 -10.29
N THR A 218 -31.00 -12.46 -9.24
CA THR A 218 -30.83 -12.91 -7.84
C THR A 218 -31.71 -14.11 -7.51
N LEU A 219 -33.03 -13.99 -7.70
CA LEU A 219 -33.98 -15.06 -7.42
C LEU A 219 -33.78 -16.26 -8.36
N PRO A 220 -33.66 -16.09 -9.69
CA PRO A 220 -33.33 -17.18 -10.60
C PRO A 220 -32.05 -17.93 -10.26
N LEU A 221 -30.98 -17.25 -9.84
CA LEU A 221 -29.72 -17.91 -9.48
C LEU A 221 -29.84 -18.71 -8.17
N ALA A 222 -30.63 -18.22 -7.22
CA ALA A 222 -30.96 -18.96 -6.00
C ALA A 222 -31.74 -20.24 -6.32
N LEU A 223 -32.67 -20.19 -7.28
CA LEU A 223 -33.41 -21.36 -7.76
C LEU A 223 -32.54 -22.29 -8.63
N ALA A 224 -31.69 -21.72 -9.49
CA ALA A 224 -30.79 -22.44 -10.38
C ALA A 224 -29.82 -23.35 -9.63
N TYR A 225 -29.43 -22.98 -8.41
CA TYR A 225 -28.62 -23.81 -7.51
C TYR A 225 -29.28 -25.17 -7.24
N TRP A 226 -30.59 -25.19 -7.04
CA TRP A 226 -31.37 -26.41 -6.76
C TRP A 226 -31.75 -27.19 -8.03
N LEU A 227 -31.80 -26.51 -9.18
CA LEU A 227 -32.07 -27.15 -10.48
C LEU A 227 -30.91 -28.04 -10.97
N VAL A 228 -29.67 -27.69 -10.61
CA VAL A 228 -28.48 -28.49 -10.97
C VAL A 228 -28.38 -29.72 -10.06
N SER A 229 -28.36 -30.90 -10.69
CA SER A 229 -28.25 -32.20 -10.01
C SER A 229 -27.06 -32.26 -9.06
N GLN A 230 -27.30 -32.80 -7.87
CA GLN A 230 -26.29 -32.94 -6.83
C GLN A 230 -25.54 -34.28 -6.92
N ASP A 231 -26.17 -35.30 -7.51
CA ASP A 231 -25.70 -36.70 -7.41
C ASP A 231 -25.41 -37.35 -8.78
N HIS A 232 -26.01 -36.85 -9.86
CA HIS A 232 -25.88 -37.40 -11.21
C HIS A 232 -25.39 -36.38 -12.23
N HIS A 233 -24.50 -36.84 -13.11
CA HIS A 233 -23.77 -36.01 -14.07
C HIS A 233 -24.62 -35.46 -15.22
N GLU A 234 -25.71 -36.11 -15.60
CA GLU A 234 -26.27 -35.88 -16.95
C GLU A 234 -27.63 -35.18 -17.02
N ARG A 235 -28.27 -34.80 -15.91
CA ARG A 235 -29.58 -34.13 -15.98
C ARG A 235 -29.77 -33.10 -14.87
N PHE A 236 -30.68 -32.16 -15.11
CA PHE A 236 -31.40 -31.44 -14.06
C PHE A 236 -31.99 -32.42 -13.06
N VAL A 237 -32.21 -31.99 -11.81
CA VAL A 237 -33.04 -32.78 -10.89
C VAL A 237 -34.47 -32.77 -11.46
N GLY A 238 -34.88 -33.86 -12.12
CA GLY A 238 -36.12 -33.90 -12.90
C GLY A 238 -37.35 -33.50 -12.08
N THR A 239 -37.39 -33.87 -10.80
CA THR A 239 -38.45 -33.48 -9.86
C THR A 239 -38.47 -31.98 -9.58
N VAL A 240 -37.32 -31.36 -9.32
CA VAL A 240 -37.20 -29.90 -9.08
C VAL A 240 -37.49 -29.12 -10.36
N PHE A 241 -37.08 -29.63 -11.52
CA PHE A 241 -37.37 -29.02 -12.82
C PHE A 241 -38.87 -29.02 -13.13
N VAL A 242 -39.53 -30.17 -13.01
CA VAL A 242 -40.99 -30.28 -13.20
C VAL A 242 -41.74 -29.47 -12.15
N ALA A 243 -41.32 -29.51 -10.88
CA ALA A 243 -41.91 -28.70 -9.83
C ALA A 243 -41.77 -27.19 -10.11
N SER A 244 -40.62 -26.74 -10.62
CA SER A 244 -40.40 -25.32 -10.96
C SER A 244 -41.31 -24.87 -12.11
N ILE A 245 -41.52 -25.72 -13.12
CA ILE A 245 -42.46 -25.44 -14.22
C ILE A 245 -43.90 -25.41 -13.68
N LEU A 246 -44.30 -26.39 -12.88
CA LEU A 246 -45.64 -26.44 -12.29
C LEU A 246 -45.91 -25.23 -11.39
N VAL A 247 -44.94 -24.82 -10.57
CA VAL A 247 -45.02 -23.61 -9.73
C VAL A 247 -45.13 -22.36 -10.60
N GLY A 248 -44.32 -22.26 -11.67
CA GLY A 248 -44.37 -21.14 -12.61
C GLY A 248 -45.72 -21.01 -13.34
N VAL A 249 -46.27 -22.13 -13.83
CA VAL A 249 -47.59 -22.19 -14.49
C VAL A 249 -48.72 -21.92 -13.49
N SER A 250 -48.65 -22.49 -12.28
CA SER A 250 -49.66 -22.26 -11.24
C SER A 250 -49.67 -20.81 -10.78
N ALA A 251 -48.50 -20.20 -10.62
CA ALA A 251 -48.37 -18.78 -10.29
C ALA A 251 -48.86 -17.88 -11.44
N LEU A 252 -48.61 -18.25 -12.70
CA LEU A 252 -49.15 -17.54 -13.86
C LEU A 252 -50.69 -17.55 -13.87
N VAL A 253 -51.30 -18.71 -13.63
CA VAL A 253 -52.76 -18.85 -13.54
C VAL A 253 -53.33 -18.08 -12.34
N GLY A 254 -52.65 -18.12 -11.20
CA GLY A 254 -53.12 -17.46 -9.97
C GLY A 254 -52.93 -15.95 -9.95
N MET A 255 -51.87 -15.42 -10.57
CA MET A 255 -51.54 -13.98 -10.55
C MET A 255 -51.95 -13.26 -11.83
N SER A 256 -52.23 -13.97 -12.93
CA SER A 256 -52.50 -13.40 -14.27
C SER A 256 -51.37 -12.49 -14.79
N GLN A 257 -50.12 -12.71 -14.35
CA GLN A 257 -48.94 -11.93 -14.71
C GLN A 257 -47.85 -12.88 -15.26
N PRO A 258 -47.16 -12.56 -16.38
CA PRO A 258 -46.08 -13.37 -16.95
C PRO A 258 -44.79 -13.45 -16.10
N LEU A 259 -44.63 -12.59 -15.10
CA LEU A 259 -43.39 -12.49 -14.30
C LEU A 259 -42.93 -13.83 -13.69
N PRO A 260 -43.79 -14.66 -13.04
CA PRO A 260 -43.37 -15.93 -12.45
C PRO A 260 -42.79 -16.90 -13.48
N LEU A 261 -43.34 -16.91 -14.70
CA LEU A 261 -42.84 -17.74 -15.79
C LEU A 261 -41.46 -17.24 -16.27
N ILE A 262 -41.26 -15.92 -16.36
CA ILE A 262 -39.96 -15.31 -16.71
C ILE A 262 -38.88 -15.69 -15.69
N VAL A 263 -39.18 -15.65 -14.40
CA VAL A 263 -38.25 -16.04 -13.33
C VAL A 263 -37.83 -17.51 -13.47
N VAL A 264 -38.77 -18.41 -13.76
CA VAL A 264 -38.48 -19.84 -13.96
C VAL A 264 -37.64 -20.06 -15.23
N ILE A 265 -37.98 -19.40 -16.33
CA ILE A 265 -37.19 -19.46 -17.59
C ILE A 265 -35.77 -18.95 -17.35
N ALA A 266 -35.61 -17.83 -16.65
CA ALA A 266 -34.30 -17.28 -16.30
C ALA A 266 -33.50 -18.25 -15.42
N ALA A 267 -34.14 -18.93 -14.47
CA ALA A 267 -33.48 -19.91 -13.60
C ALA A 267 -32.92 -21.08 -14.41
N ILE A 268 -33.73 -21.60 -15.34
CA ILE A 268 -33.31 -22.65 -16.27
C ILE A 268 -32.16 -22.15 -17.15
N ALA A 269 -32.26 -20.95 -17.72
CA ALA A 269 -31.21 -20.36 -18.56
C ALA A 269 -29.87 -20.21 -17.82
N TRP A 270 -29.89 -19.77 -16.55
CA TRP A 270 -28.69 -19.67 -15.72
C TRP A 270 -28.04 -21.03 -15.46
N SER A 271 -28.85 -22.06 -15.18
CA SER A 271 -28.36 -23.43 -15.03
C SER A 271 -27.73 -23.95 -16.33
N VAL A 272 -28.41 -23.80 -17.48
CA VAL A 272 -27.91 -24.20 -18.81
C VAL A 272 -26.62 -23.46 -19.17
N PHE A 273 -26.59 -22.14 -18.98
CA PHE A 273 -25.42 -21.33 -19.28
C PHE A 273 -24.20 -21.73 -18.44
N THR A 274 -24.41 -22.00 -17.14
CA THR A 274 -23.33 -22.47 -16.27
C THR A 274 -22.79 -23.83 -16.73
N TRP A 275 -23.67 -24.73 -17.15
CA TRP A 275 -23.29 -26.03 -17.70
C TRP A 275 -22.42 -25.92 -18.95
N PHE A 276 -22.82 -25.08 -19.93
CA PHE A 276 -22.04 -24.84 -21.14
C PHE A 276 -20.69 -24.16 -20.86
N ASP A 277 -20.64 -23.17 -19.96
CA ASP A 277 -19.42 -22.44 -19.60
C ASP A 277 -18.38 -23.34 -18.89
N ILE A 278 -18.80 -24.43 -18.25
CA ILE A 278 -17.88 -25.43 -17.68
C ILE A 278 -17.31 -26.31 -18.79
N ARG A 279 -18.17 -26.86 -19.66
CA ARG A 279 -17.75 -27.74 -20.77
C ARG A 279 -16.78 -27.07 -21.74
N ARG A 280 -16.94 -25.77 -22.00
CA ARG A 280 -16.06 -25.02 -22.92
C ARG A 280 -14.64 -24.84 -22.38
N LYS A 281 -14.45 -24.82 -21.04
CA LYS A 281 -13.17 -24.45 -20.41
C LYS A 281 -12.27 -25.64 -20.08
N GLU A 282 -12.81 -26.84 -19.92
CA GLU A 282 -12.02 -28.01 -19.47
C GLU A 282 -11.42 -28.83 -20.62
N GLY A 283 -11.82 -28.60 -21.87
CA GLY A 283 -11.50 -29.53 -22.95
C GLY A 283 -12.05 -30.93 -22.65
N HIS A 284 -11.96 -31.87 -23.60
CA HIS A 284 -12.59 -33.19 -23.49
C HIS A 284 -11.88 -34.18 -22.54
N GLY A 285 -11.13 -33.71 -21.52
CA GLY A 285 -10.01 -34.46 -20.96
C GLY A 285 -10.17 -35.29 -19.67
N ASP A 286 -11.13 -35.00 -18.76
CA ASP A 286 -11.19 -35.71 -17.46
C ASP A 286 -12.61 -36.24 -17.13
N PRO A 287 -12.82 -37.57 -17.00
CA PRO A 287 -14.13 -38.19 -16.81
C PRO A 287 -14.74 -38.07 -15.39
N ASN A 288 -14.08 -37.44 -14.41
CA ASN A 288 -14.60 -37.36 -13.04
C ASN A 288 -15.79 -36.39 -12.87
N SER A 289 -17.01 -36.93 -12.90
CA SER A 289 -18.28 -36.18 -12.80
C SER A 289 -18.47 -35.37 -11.51
N ARG A 290 -18.01 -35.90 -10.37
CA ARG A 290 -18.18 -35.25 -9.06
C ARG A 290 -17.43 -33.91 -8.94
N PHE A 291 -16.28 -33.80 -9.60
CA PHE A 291 -15.50 -32.56 -9.62
C PHE A 291 -16.22 -31.44 -10.39
N ARG A 292 -16.86 -31.78 -11.52
CA ARG A 292 -17.62 -30.82 -12.33
C ARG A 292 -18.85 -30.27 -11.63
N LEU A 293 -19.54 -31.11 -10.84
CA LEU A 293 -20.69 -30.70 -10.03
C LEU A 293 -20.29 -29.66 -8.98
N ALA A 294 -19.17 -29.87 -8.29
CA ALA A 294 -18.65 -28.90 -7.32
C ALA A 294 -18.29 -27.56 -7.97
N ILE A 295 -17.72 -27.57 -9.18
CA ILE A 295 -17.43 -26.35 -9.94
C ILE A 295 -18.71 -25.61 -10.32
N ALA A 296 -19.76 -26.32 -10.78
CA ALA A 296 -21.04 -25.72 -11.14
C ALA A 296 -21.71 -25.01 -9.96
N ARG A 297 -21.77 -25.68 -8.80
CA ARG A 297 -22.30 -25.11 -7.56
C ARG A 297 -21.55 -23.83 -7.19
N ASN A 298 -20.23 -23.92 -7.13
CA ASN A 298 -19.38 -22.78 -6.79
C ASN A 298 -19.61 -21.60 -7.76
N ARG A 299 -19.69 -21.85 -9.08
CA ARG A 299 -19.95 -20.79 -10.07
C ARG A 299 -21.31 -20.14 -9.90
N LEU A 300 -22.38 -20.91 -9.68
CA LEU A 300 -23.71 -20.36 -9.41
C LEU A 300 -23.72 -19.52 -8.14
N THR A 301 -23.11 -20.02 -7.05
CA THR A 301 -22.99 -19.28 -5.79
C THR A 301 -22.19 -17.99 -5.96
N TYR A 302 -21.09 -17.98 -6.74
CA TYR A 302 -20.34 -16.75 -7.02
C TYR A 302 -21.14 -15.73 -7.82
N ARG A 303 -21.91 -16.18 -8.82
CA ARG A 303 -22.80 -15.30 -9.58
C ARG A 303 -23.92 -14.77 -8.70
N LEU A 304 -24.52 -15.60 -7.87
CA LEU A 304 -25.54 -15.19 -6.89
C LEU A 304 -24.97 -14.11 -5.96
N ALA A 305 -23.82 -14.36 -5.34
CA ALA A 305 -23.17 -13.39 -4.45
C ALA A 305 -22.88 -12.05 -5.15
N PHE A 306 -22.42 -12.08 -6.40
CA PHE A 306 -22.22 -10.88 -7.21
C PHE A 306 -23.53 -10.11 -7.41
N TRP A 307 -24.58 -10.77 -7.90
CA TRP A 307 -25.87 -10.13 -8.20
C TRP A 307 -26.61 -9.67 -6.94
N THR A 308 -26.52 -10.40 -5.83
CA THR A 308 -27.04 -9.94 -4.52
C THR A 308 -26.31 -8.68 -4.06
N THR A 309 -24.99 -8.62 -4.19
CA THR A 309 -24.22 -7.41 -3.85
C THR A 309 -24.61 -6.25 -4.74
N THR A 310 -24.74 -6.48 -6.05
CA THR A 310 -25.20 -5.47 -7.02
C THR A 310 -26.61 -4.99 -6.69
N LEU A 311 -27.54 -5.90 -6.35
CA LEU A 311 -28.90 -5.56 -5.92
C LEU A 311 -28.89 -4.63 -4.70
N VAL A 312 -28.12 -4.96 -3.67
CA VAL A 312 -27.99 -4.11 -2.47
C VAL A 312 -27.46 -2.71 -2.83
N VAL A 313 -26.44 -2.62 -3.69
CA VAL A 313 -25.91 -1.33 -4.14
C VAL A 313 -26.96 -0.52 -4.92
N ILE A 314 -27.67 -1.15 -5.85
CA ILE A 314 -28.73 -0.48 -6.63
C ILE A 314 -29.86 -0.01 -5.71
N LEU A 315 -30.27 -0.82 -4.72
CA LEU A 315 -31.29 -0.44 -3.74
C LEU A 315 -30.86 0.79 -2.92
N VAL A 316 -29.61 0.85 -2.46
CA VAL A 316 -29.08 2.02 -1.77
C VAL A 316 -29.12 3.25 -2.68
N LEU A 317 -28.71 3.11 -3.94
CA LEU A 317 -28.81 4.20 -4.92
C LEU A 317 -30.25 4.62 -5.19
N ALA A 318 -31.19 3.67 -5.26
CA ALA A 318 -32.61 3.96 -5.46
C ALA A 318 -33.21 4.74 -4.29
N LEU A 319 -32.84 4.40 -3.04
CA LEU A 319 -33.25 5.15 -1.86
C LEU A 319 -32.70 6.58 -1.87
N ILE A 320 -31.42 6.74 -2.23
CA ILE A 320 -30.77 8.05 -2.36
C ILE A 320 -31.42 8.88 -3.47
N ASP A 321 -31.71 8.25 -4.61
CA ASP A 321 -32.34 8.91 -5.76
C ASP A 321 -33.75 9.38 -5.43
N SER A 322 -34.53 8.54 -4.73
CA SER A 322 -35.86 8.89 -4.25
C SER A 322 -35.83 10.10 -3.31
N LEU A 323 -34.83 10.16 -2.42
CA LEU A 323 -34.61 11.31 -1.56
C LEU A 323 -34.23 12.56 -2.38
N GLY A 324 -33.34 12.42 -3.37
CA GLY A 324 -32.96 13.49 -4.29
C GLY A 324 -34.15 14.03 -5.08
N PHE A 325 -35.00 13.15 -5.60
CA PHE A 325 -36.25 13.50 -6.27
C PHE A 325 -37.20 14.26 -5.34
N TRP A 326 -37.44 13.76 -4.13
CA TRP A 326 -38.32 14.39 -3.16
C TRP A 326 -37.84 15.80 -2.80
N LEU A 327 -36.54 15.97 -2.56
CA LEU A 327 -35.92 17.27 -2.32
C LEU A 327 -36.05 18.21 -3.53
N ALA A 328 -35.88 17.70 -4.75
CA ALA A 328 -36.01 18.50 -5.98
C ALA A 328 -37.45 18.96 -6.20
N HIS A 329 -38.40 18.05 -6.05
CA HIS A 329 -39.83 18.30 -6.26
C HIS A 329 -40.36 19.34 -5.26
N THR A 330 -40.04 19.18 -3.97
CA THR A 330 -40.41 20.16 -2.92
C THR A 330 -39.78 21.53 -3.15
N THR A 331 -38.55 21.57 -3.69
CA THR A 331 -37.87 22.82 -4.01
C THR A 331 -38.56 23.57 -5.16
N LEU A 332 -38.89 22.88 -6.25
CA LEU A 332 -39.49 23.49 -7.44
C LEU A 332 -40.96 23.88 -7.24
N GLN A 333 -41.69 23.23 -6.33
CA GLN A 333 -43.07 23.57 -6.01
C GLN A 333 -43.22 24.70 -4.97
N SER A 334 -42.14 25.14 -4.34
CA SER A 334 -42.19 26.22 -3.37
C SER A 334 -42.32 27.58 -4.06
N GLU A 335 -43.14 28.48 -3.51
CA GLU A 335 -43.19 29.90 -3.93
C GLU A 335 -41.87 30.65 -3.68
N GLN A 336 -41.03 30.12 -2.78
CA GLN A 336 -39.71 30.66 -2.43
C GLN A 336 -38.65 29.56 -2.58
N PRO A 337 -38.32 29.14 -3.82
CA PRO A 337 -37.42 28.01 -4.08
C PRO A 337 -36.03 28.24 -3.46
N TRP A 338 -35.54 29.49 -3.47
CA TRP A 338 -34.29 29.88 -2.82
C TRP A 338 -34.33 29.73 -1.29
N GLY A 339 -35.47 29.99 -0.65
CA GLY A 339 -35.64 29.81 0.79
C GLY A 339 -35.62 28.33 1.20
N VAL A 340 -36.19 27.45 0.38
CA VAL A 340 -36.15 26.00 0.60
C VAL A 340 -34.74 25.45 0.38
N ILE A 341 -34.05 25.87 -0.68
CA ILE A 341 -32.63 25.51 -0.91
C ILE A 341 -31.79 25.99 0.26
N GLN A 342 -32.00 27.22 0.75
CA GLN A 342 -31.28 27.75 1.90
C GLN A 342 -31.55 26.94 3.17
N LEU A 343 -32.79 26.53 3.43
CA LEU A 343 -33.14 25.67 4.57
C LEU A 343 -32.52 24.28 4.47
N GLN A 344 -32.52 23.67 3.27
CA GLN A 344 -31.90 22.37 3.00
C GLN A 344 -30.36 22.45 3.12
N LEU A 345 -29.74 23.51 2.60
CA LEU A 345 -28.30 23.76 2.80
C LEU A 345 -27.99 24.06 4.26
N SER A 346 -28.89 24.73 4.99
CA SER A 346 -28.74 25.02 6.42
C SER A 346 -28.86 23.76 7.26
N SER A 347 -29.74 22.81 6.92
CA SER A 347 -29.83 21.53 7.63
C SER A 347 -28.60 20.65 7.36
N VAL A 348 -28.06 20.68 6.14
CA VAL A 348 -26.74 20.10 5.82
C VAL A 348 -25.63 20.81 6.60
N THR A 349 -25.66 22.14 6.69
CA THR A 349 -24.68 22.92 7.46
C THR A 349 -24.76 22.62 8.94
N VAL A 350 -25.96 22.47 9.51
CA VAL A 350 -26.15 22.05 10.91
C VAL A 350 -25.68 20.61 11.11
N ALA A 351 -25.95 19.71 10.16
CA ALA A 351 -25.41 18.34 10.20
C ALA A 351 -23.87 18.33 10.12
N LEU A 352 -23.27 19.20 9.29
CA LEU A 352 -21.83 19.38 9.18
C LEU A 352 -21.23 20.07 10.43
N LEU A 353 -21.94 21.00 11.06
CA LEU A 353 -21.54 21.62 12.33
C LEU A 353 -21.70 20.65 13.50
N ALA A 354 -22.65 19.73 13.45
CA ALA A 354 -22.73 18.60 14.39
C ALA A 354 -21.54 17.64 14.24
N LEU A 355 -20.81 17.68 13.11
CA LEU A 355 -19.52 17.02 12.92
C LEU A 355 -18.33 17.86 13.38
N ALA A 356 -18.51 19.12 13.77
CA ALA A 356 -17.41 19.94 14.28
C ALA A 356 -16.62 19.25 15.41
N PRO A 357 -17.20 18.46 16.34
CA PRO A 357 -16.44 17.67 17.31
C PRO A 357 -15.59 16.57 16.65
N ILE A 358 -16.06 15.93 15.58
CA ILE A 358 -15.36 14.88 14.83
C ILE A 358 -14.27 15.47 13.95
N LEU A 359 -14.53 16.62 13.32
CA LEU A 359 -13.53 17.39 12.57
C LEU A 359 -12.48 17.99 13.50
N ARG A 360 -12.85 18.44 14.71
CA ARG A 360 -11.92 18.82 15.79
C ARG A 360 -11.12 17.62 16.28
N TRP A 361 -11.67 16.42 16.27
CA TRP A 361 -10.95 15.18 16.59
C TRP A 361 -10.01 14.72 15.45
N LEU A 362 -10.43 14.79 14.18
CA LEU A 362 -9.55 14.56 13.02
C LEU A 362 -8.43 15.61 12.98
N ALA A 363 -8.74 16.85 13.35
CA ALA A 363 -7.75 17.89 13.55
C ALA A 363 -6.88 17.60 14.78
N SER A 364 -7.38 17.03 15.89
CA SER A 364 -6.53 16.65 17.03
C SER A 364 -5.63 15.45 16.71
N PHE A 365 -6.04 14.56 15.80
CA PHE A 365 -5.18 13.54 15.19
C PHE A 365 -4.03 14.16 14.37
N VAL A 366 -4.19 15.40 13.93
CA VAL A 366 -3.26 16.16 13.09
C VAL A 366 -2.57 17.31 13.85
N VAL A 367 -3.02 17.72 15.04
CA VAL A 367 -2.58 18.99 15.64
C VAL A 367 -2.19 18.90 17.13
N THR A 368 -2.65 17.94 17.95
CA THR A 368 -2.22 17.93 19.37
C THR A 368 -2.31 16.57 20.06
N ASN A 369 -1.17 16.21 20.66
CA ASN A 369 -0.92 15.22 21.70
C ASN A 369 -1.84 15.37 22.91
N ASN A 370 -2.65 14.34 23.20
CA ASN A 370 -2.90 13.82 24.55
C ASN A 370 -3.91 12.65 24.53
N PRO A 371 -3.55 11.44 25.00
CA PRO A 371 -4.47 10.29 25.09
C PRO A 371 -5.43 10.33 26.31
N ASP A 372 -5.38 11.37 27.14
CA ASP A 372 -6.06 11.45 28.44
C ASP A 372 -7.32 12.32 28.52
N SER A 373 -7.96 12.69 27.41
CA SER A 373 -9.33 13.23 27.49
C SER A 373 -10.34 12.11 27.77
N GLY A 374 -10.41 11.68 29.03
CA GLY A 374 -11.49 10.86 29.57
C GLY A 374 -12.80 11.65 29.58
N GLY A 375 -13.73 11.30 28.70
CA GLY A 375 -15.06 11.88 28.66
C GLY A 375 -15.94 11.08 27.71
N LEU A 376 -17.25 11.08 27.95
CA LEU A 376 -18.35 10.36 27.27
C LEU A 376 -18.17 10.07 25.74
N LEU A 377 -17.42 10.90 25.03
CA LEU A 377 -17.01 10.73 23.64
C LEU A 377 -16.15 9.47 23.37
N ARG A 378 -15.25 9.05 24.29
CA ARG A 378 -14.43 7.83 24.16
C ARG A 378 -15.31 6.56 24.25
N SER A 379 -16.35 6.59 25.09
CA SER A 379 -17.37 5.54 25.20
C SER A 379 -18.30 5.48 23.98
N PHE A 380 -18.59 6.63 23.35
CA PHE A 380 -19.39 6.70 22.12
C PHE A 380 -18.62 6.22 20.89
N LEU A 381 -17.31 6.47 20.83
CA LEU A 381 -16.40 6.09 19.73
C LEU A 381 -15.89 4.64 19.81
N GLN A 382 -15.89 4.02 20.99
CA GLN A 382 -15.63 2.58 21.17
C GLN A 382 -16.79 1.69 20.72
N ILE A 383 -17.88 2.28 20.21
CA ILE A 383 -18.93 1.57 19.48
C ILE A 383 -18.57 1.69 17.98
N PRO A 384 -17.72 0.81 17.41
CA PRO A 384 -17.20 0.94 16.04
C PRO A 384 -18.30 1.04 14.98
N TYR A 385 -19.50 0.56 15.30
CA TYR A 385 -20.66 0.62 14.41
C TYR A 385 -21.26 2.02 14.31
N LEU A 386 -21.33 2.79 15.40
CA LEU A 386 -22.04 4.07 15.41
C LEU A 386 -21.23 5.17 14.69
N SER A 387 -19.92 5.22 14.92
CA SER A 387 -19.01 6.12 14.21
C SER A 387 -18.95 5.80 12.72
N SER A 388 -18.88 4.51 12.35
CA SER A 388 -18.90 4.08 10.95
C SER A 388 -20.22 4.45 10.25
N VAL A 389 -21.36 4.30 10.93
CA VAL A 389 -22.69 4.67 10.39
C VAL A 389 -22.77 6.18 10.15
N LEU A 390 -22.36 7.00 11.11
CA LEU A 390 -22.36 8.46 10.97
C LEU A 390 -21.43 8.91 9.82
N MET A 391 -20.28 8.25 9.66
CA MET A 391 -19.34 8.53 8.58
C MET A 391 -19.87 8.11 7.20
N ILE A 392 -20.57 6.98 7.10
CA ILE A 392 -21.23 6.57 5.85
C ILE A 392 -22.35 7.56 5.51
N LEU A 393 -23.14 7.98 6.50
CA LEU A 393 -24.21 8.96 6.30
C LEU A 393 -23.66 10.28 5.74
N VAL A 394 -22.59 10.78 6.32
CA VAL A 394 -22.01 12.08 5.94
C VAL A 394 -21.14 12.00 4.69
N GLY A 395 -20.31 10.98 4.57
CA GLY A 395 -19.34 10.86 3.48
C GLY A 395 -19.95 10.33 2.19
N VAL A 396 -21.05 9.58 2.27
CA VAL A 396 -21.66 8.91 1.12
C VAL A 396 -23.09 9.36 0.89
N VAL A 397 -23.97 9.25 1.90
CA VAL A 397 -25.41 9.50 1.70
C VAL A 397 -25.69 10.98 1.38
N ILE A 398 -25.16 11.93 2.16
CA ILE A 398 -25.40 13.37 1.93
C ILE A 398 -24.87 13.81 0.55
N PRO A 399 -23.59 13.56 0.18
CA PRO A 399 -23.07 13.99 -1.12
C PRO A 399 -23.81 13.37 -2.30
N LEU A 400 -24.14 12.07 -2.23
CA LEU A 400 -24.91 11.42 -3.29
C LEU A 400 -26.33 11.98 -3.39
N SER A 401 -26.97 12.32 -2.26
CA SER A 401 -28.31 12.94 -2.26
C SER A 401 -28.28 14.33 -2.89
N ILE A 402 -27.23 15.12 -2.63
CA ILE A 402 -27.03 16.44 -3.27
C ILE A 402 -26.80 16.28 -4.78
N ILE A 403 -25.97 15.32 -5.19
CA ILE A 403 -25.74 15.06 -6.63
C ILE A 403 -27.04 14.62 -7.31
N SER A 404 -27.82 13.76 -6.66
CA SER A 404 -29.12 13.32 -7.15
C SER A 404 -30.12 14.47 -7.24
N LEU A 405 -30.17 15.34 -6.22
CA LEU A 405 -30.97 16.56 -6.22
C LEU A 405 -30.62 17.47 -7.41
N ILE A 406 -29.34 17.75 -7.62
CA ILE A 406 -28.85 18.56 -8.75
C ILE A 406 -29.26 17.91 -10.08
N SER A 407 -29.12 16.59 -10.19
CA SER A 407 -29.57 15.84 -11.37
C SER A 407 -31.06 16.09 -11.63
N HIS A 408 -31.95 15.86 -10.66
CA HIS A 408 -33.40 16.05 -10.85
C HIS A 408 -33.80 17.50 -11.12
N ILE A 409 -33.17 18.48 -10.45
CA ILE A 409 -33.39 19.91 -10.74
C ILE A 409 -33.02 20.23 -12.19
N SER A 410 -31.95 19.63 -12.72
CA SER A 410 -31.50 19.87 -14.10
C SER A 410 -32.49 19.40 -15.16
N PHE A 411 -33.37 18.44 -14.81
CA PHE A 411 -34.47 17.98 -15.66
C PHE A 411 -35.79 18.70 -15.35
N GLU A 412 -35.79 19.67 -14.43
CA GLU A 412 -37.01 20.23 -13.81
C GLU A 412 -37.98 19.13 -13.37
N VAL A 413 -37.45 18.04 -12.81
CA VAL A 413 -38.25 16.88 -12.40
C VAL A 413 -39.05 16.26 -13.57
N GLY A 414 -38.50 16.35 -14.79
CA GLY A 414 -39.05 15.75 -16.01
C GLY A 414 -39.68 16.74 -16.99
N TYR A 415 -39.86 18.02 -16.63
CA TYR A 415 -40.44 19.02 -17.53
C TYR A 415 -39.46 19.53 -18.60
N SER A 416 -38.14 19.53 -18.34
CA SER A 416 -37.13 20.09 -19.24
C SER A 416 -36.08 19.06 -19.70
N LEU A 417 -36.52 18.05 -20.46
CA LEU A 417 -35.68 16.91 -20.87
C LEU A 417 -34.35 17.32 -21.52
N TRP A 418 -34.35 18.32 -22.40
CA TRP A 418 -33.14 18.73 -23.14
C TRP A 418 -32.09 19.41 -22.27
N GLN A 419 -32.50 20.19 -21.26
CA GLN A 419 -31.57 20.83 -20.34
C GLN A 419 -30.85 19.77 -19.49
N GLY A 420 -31.60 18.81 -18.95
CA GLY A 420 -31.04 17.71 -18.19
C GLY A 420 -30.12 16.82 -19.01
N ILE A 421 -30.49 16.50 -20.27
CA ILE A 421 -29.61 15.78 -21.20
C ILE A 421 -28.32 16.56 -21.46
N ALA A 422 -28.39 17.88 -21.66
CA ALA A 422 -27.20 18.70 -21.88
C ALA A 422 -26.26 18.71 -20.66
N VAL A 423 -26.80 18.83 -19.44
CA VAL A 423 -26.01 18.76 -18.20
C VAL A 423 -25.39 17.38 -18.03
N ALA A 424 -26.16 16.30 -18.25
CA ALA A 424 -25.66 14.93 -18.16
C ALA A 424 -24.56 14.67 -19.20
N ALA A 425 -24.74 15.12 -20.45
CA ALA A 425 -23.74 14.98 -21.51
C ALA A 425 -22.45 15.76 -21.19
N GLY A 426 -22.58 16.97 -20.65
CA GLY A 426 -21.44 17.75 -20.15
C GLY A 426 -20.69 17.03 -19.03
N ALA A 427 -21.41 16.47 -18.05
CA ALA A 427 -20.81 15.69 -16.97
C ALA A 427 -20.11 14.42 -17.47
N VAL A 428 -20.68 13.72 -18.46
CA VAL A 428 -20.05 12.57 -19.13
C VAL A 428 -18.76 13.00 -19.84
N PHE A 429 -18.81 14.08 -20.62
CA PHE A 429 -17.65 14.59 -21.34
C PHE A 429 -16.51 15.01 -20.41
N LEU A 430 -16.83 15.75 -19.34
CA LEU A 430 -15.84 16.16 -18.34
C LEU A 430 -15.28 14.96 -17.57
N SER A 431 -16.13 14.02 -17.18
CA SER A 431 -15.70 12.77 -16.54
C SER A 431 -14.79 11.95 -17.44
N TRP A 432 -15.11 11.87 -18.73
CA TRP A 432 -14.26 11.23 -19.73
C TRP A 432 -12.90 11.92 -19.85
N LEU A 433 -12.89 13.26 -19.96
CA LEU A 433 -11.66 14.06 -20.05
C LEU A 433 -10.75 13.84 -18.83
N LEU A 434 -11.34 13.87 -17.63
CA LEU A 434 -10.63 13.63 -16.35
C LEU A 434 -10.27 12.16 -16.13
N GLY A 435 -10.92 11.23 -16.85
CA GLY A 435 -10.68 9.79 -16.79
C GLY A 435 -9.57 9.28 -17.71
N ARG A 436 -9.05 10.12 -18.61
CA ARG A 436 -7.97 9.73 -19.54
C ARG A 436 -6.68 9.37 -18.81
N GLN A 437 -5.86 8.54 -19.47
CA GLN A 437 -4.53 8.15 -18.96
C GLN A 437 -3.61 9.36 -18.70
N THR A 438 -3.76 10.44 -19.46
CA THR A 438 -3.02 11.70 -19.26
C THR A 438 -3.33 12.36 -17.91
N SER A 439 -4.51 12.09 -17.35
CA SER A 439 -4.99 12.64 -16.09
C SER A 439 -4.66 11.73 -14.89
N LEU A 440 -4.12 10.52 -15.11
CA LEU A 440 -3.76 9.59 -14.02
C LEU A 440 -2.87 10.17 -12.92
N PRO A 441 -1.86 11.04 -13.21
CA PRO A 441 -1.05 11.67 -12.17
C PRO A 441 -1.89 12.47 -11.16
N PHE A 442 -3.11 12.88 -11.51
CA PHE A 442 -4.06 13.49 -10.59
C PHE A 442 -4.32 12.61 -9.36
N VAL A 443 -4.49 11.30 -9.54
CA VAL A 443 -4.81 10.38 -8.43
C VAL A 443 -3.74 10.47 -7.35
N ASN A 444 -2.46 10.50 -7.73
CA ASN A 444 -1.37 10.62 -6.77
C ASN A 444 -1.17 12.06 -6.26
N ARG A 445 -1.33 13.07 -7.12
CA ARG A 445 -1.12 14.50 -6.76
C ARG A 445 -2.22 15.08 -5.87
N SER A 446 -3.43 14.56 -5.97
CA SER A 446 -4.55 14.96 -5.10
C SER A 446 -4.44 14.37 -3.70
N GLY A 447 -3.54 13.40 -3.43
CA GLY A 447 -3.28 12.92 -2.08
C GLY A 447 -2.25 13.79 -1.32
N PRO A 448 -2.25 13.75 0.03
CA PRO A 448 -1.25 14.44 0.86
C PRO A 448 0.20 13.96 0.66
N LEU A 449 0.43 12.78 0.07
CA LEU A 449 1.79 12.21 -0.10
C LEU A 449 2.75 13.16 -0.82
N THR A 450 2.29 13.94 -1.79
CA THR A 450 3.18 14.86 -2.53
C THR A 450 3.76 15.95 -1.62
N ILE A 451 2.95 16.48 -0.71
CA ILE A 451 3.36 17.49 0.28
C ILE A 451 4.26 16.82 1.32
N TYR A 452 3.87 15.62 1.76
CA TYR A 452 4.66 14.81 2.70
C TYR A 452 6.08 14.55 2.19
N ALA A 453 6.19 14.04 0.96
CA ALA A 453 7.46 13.77 0.30
C ALA A 453 8.33 15.02 0.12
N ALA A 454 7.72 16.16 -0.20
CA ALA A 454 8.45 17.42 -0.33
C ALA A 454 9.05 17.85 1.02
N ARG A 455 8.31 17.68 2.13
CA ARG A 455 8.80 18.03 3.47
C ARG A 455 9.90 17.11 3.95
N LEU A 456 9.71 15.79 3.81
CA LEU A 456 10.74 14.82 4.14
C LEU A 456 12.03 15.08 3.34
N ALA A 457 11.92 15.41 2.05
CA ALA A 457 13.08 15.76 1.23
C ALA A 457 13.85 16.95 1.81
N ARG A 458 13.16 18.04 2.16
CA ARG A 458 13.81 19.26 2.69
C ARG A 458 14.45 19.06 4.06
N VAL A 459 13.89 18.18 4.88
CA VAL A 459 14.44 17.86 6.20
C VAL A 459 15.56 16.84 6.10
N PHE A 460 15.29 15.64 5.58
CA PHE A 460 16.26 14.55 5.61
C PHE A 460 17.27 14.62 4.46
N LEU A 461 16.84 14.79 3.22
CA LEU A 461 17.78 14.85 2.10
C LEU A 461 18.48 16.22 2.00
N GLY A 462 17.77 17.28 2.38
CA GLY A 462 18.27 18.66 2.45
C GLY A 462 19.27 18.88 3.58
N ALA A 463 19.23 18.10 4.67
CA ALA A 463 20.19 18.22 5.79
C ALA A 463 21.65 18.15 5.34
N VAL A 464 21.94 17.37 4.30
CA VAL A 464 23.30 17.24 3.77
C VAL A 464 23.58 18.19 2.61
N ASN A 465 22.59 18.90 2.07
CA ASN A 465 22.79 19.82 0.95
C ASN A 465 23.65 21.04 1.34
N PRO A 466 24.87 21.21 0.79
CA PRO A 466 25.74 22.34 1.14
C PRO A 466 25.13 23.70 0.85
N GLU A 467 24.27 23.81 -0.17
CA GLU A 467 23.59 25.07 -0.52
C GLU A 467 22.66 25.56 0.59
N ARG A 468 22.08 24.64 1.39
CA ARG A 468 21.28 24.99 2.57
C ARG A 468 22.11 25.59 3.70
N HIS A 469 23.42 25.34 3.71
CA HIS A 469 24.36 25.77 4.76
C HIS A 469 25.23 26.97 4.36
N ARG A 470 25.27 27.37 3.08
CA ARG A 470 26.14 28.44 2.55
C ARG A 470 25.56 29.85 2.69
N HIS A 471 24.26 30.03 2.85
CA HIS A 471 23.64 31.36 2.91
C HIS A 471 23.57 31.89 4.36
N SER A 472 23.93 33.17 4.55
CA SER A 472 23.81 33.93 5.81
C SER A 472 22.35 34.10 6.29
N ALA A 473 21.38 33.81 5.42
CA ALA A 473 20.02 33.44 5.77
C ALA A 473 19.84 31.96 5.38
N GLY A 474 19.99 31.03 6.32
CA GLY A 474 19.73 29.62 6.06
C GLY A 474 18.33 29.49 5.46
N GLY A 475 18.24 28.96 4.23
CA GLY A 475 16.97 28.85 3.51
C GLY A 475 15.95 28.13 4.38
N SER A 476 14.72 28.65 4.43
CA SER A 476 13.68 28.02 5.23
C SER A 476 13.50 26.56 4.82
N VAL A 477 13.08 25.71 5.74
CA VAL A 477 12.67 24.34 5.43
C VAL A 477 11.47 24.31 4.46
N THR A 478 10.81 25.44 4.23
CA THR A 478 9.78 25.58 3.20
C THR A 478 10.32 25.82 1.80
N ASP A 479 11.53 26.36 1.67
CA ASP A 479 12.10 26.74 0.40
C ASP A 479 12.51 25.51 -0.39
N VAL A 480 12.27 25.55 -1.70
CA VAL A 480 12.68 24.50 -2.64
C VAL A 480 14.07 24.85 -3.15
N ILE A 481 15.07 24.06 -2.77
CA ILE A 481 16.47 24.28 -3.16
C ILE A 481 16.93 23.14 -4.06
N SER A 482 17.63 23.48 -5.14
CA SER A 482 18.20 22.49 -6.05
C SER A 482 19.21 21.60 -5.31
N GLY A 483 19.16 20.29 -5.55
CA GLY A 483 20.08 19.33 -4.93
C GLY A 483 19.55 18.65 -3.67
N ASP A 484 18.40 19.06 -3.13
CA ASP A 484 17.75 18.31 -2.04
C ASP A 484 17.30 16.91 -2.47
N ASP A 485 16.82 16.78 -3.71
CA ASP A 485 16.25 15.54 -4.24
C ASP A 485 16.82 15.24 -5.63
N GLY A 486 16.66 14.00 -6.07
CA GLY A 486 17.09 13.58 -7.40
C GLY A 486 16.44 12.28 -7.84
N PRO A 487 16.58 11.90 -9.13
CA PRO A 487 16.08 10.64 -9.65
C PRO A 487 16.67 9.46 -8.86
N PHE A 488 15.83 8.48 -8.50
CA PHE A 488 16.34 7.30 -7.78
C PHE A 488 17.31 6.47 -8.63
N ILE A 489 17.18 6.53 -9.96
CA ILE A 489 18.06 5.83 -10.89
C ILE A 489 19.53 6.26 -10.76
N GLU A 490 19.77 7.50 -10.31
CA GLU A 490 21.11 8.05 -10.06
C GLU A 490 21.60 7.82 -8.62
N TYR A 491 20.73 7.35 -7.73
CA TYR A 491 21.05 7.13 -6.32
C TYR A 491 21.98 5.92 -6.18
N ALA A 492 23.21 6.18 -5.73
CA ALA A 492 24.27 5.17 -5.66
C ALA A 492 25.20 5.37 -4.45
N PRO A 493 24.70 5.31 -3.20
CA PRO A 493 25.55 5.47 -2.02
C PRO A 493 26.73 4.49 -1.98
N HIS A 494 26.52 3.26 -2.46
CA HIS A 494 27.53 2.20 -2.52
C HIS A 494 28.73 2.50 -3.42
N GLU A 495 28.56 3.28 -4.48
CA GLU A 495 29.67 3.72 -5.35
C GLU A 495 30.62 4.68 -4.61
N ALA A 496 30.15 5.36 -3.55
CA ALA A 496 30.99 6.19 -2.68
C ALA A 496 31.63 5.41 -1.52
N GLY A 497 31.38 4.10 -1.42
CA GLY A 497 31.78 3.28 -0.27
C GLY A 497 30.80 3.31 0.92
N GLY A 498 29.57 3.79 0.71
CA GLY A 498 28.46 3.58 1.66
C GLY A 498 27.77 2.22 1.47
N PRO A 499 26.70 1.92 2.22
CA PRO A 499 25.96 0.67 2.07
C PRO A 499 25.10 0.63 0.81
N LEU A 500 24.83 -0.58 0.31
CA LEU A 500 23.76 -0.84 -0.65
C LEU A 500 22.41 -0.66 0.05
N HIS A 501 21.75 0.45 -0.24
CA HIS A 501 20.51 0.83 0.43
C HIS A 501 19.27 0.23 -0.26
N LEU A 502 18.49 -0.55 0.48
CA LEU A 502 17.21 -1.13 0.11
C LEU A 502 16.09 -0.40 0.85
N ILE A 503 15.16 0.18 0.09
CA ILE A 503 13.96 0.85 0.63
C ILE A 503 12.78 -0.09 0.44
N ASN A 504 12.17 -0.52 1.54
CA ASN A 504 11.03 -1.44 1.53
C ASN A 504 9.71 -0.68 1.46
N VAL A 505 8.82 -1.13 0.57
CA VAL A 505 7.44 -0.66 0.42
C VAL A 505 6.50 -1.88 0.33
N SER A 506 5.22 -1.67 0.60
CA SER A 506 4.21 -2.74 0.48
C SER A 506 3.39 -2.59 -0.80
N VAL A 507 3.30 -3.64 -1.60
CA VAL A 507 2.39 -3.74 -2.75
C VAL A 507 1.09 -4.37 -2.27
N ASN A 508 -0.01 -3.60 -2.23
CA ASN A 508 -1.28 -4.08 -1.70
C ASN A 508 -1.98 -5.05 -2.68
N GLU A 509 -2.40 -6.20 -2.17
CA GLU A 509 -3.10 -7.25 -2.89
C GLU A 509 -4.27 -7.78 -2.04
N THR A 510 -5.37 -7.04 -2.01
CA THR A 510 -6.57 -7.48 -1.29
C THR A 510 -7.47 -8.37 -2.14
N VAL A 511 -7.20 -8.50 -3.45
CA VAL A 511 -7.97 -9.32 -4.37
C VAL A 511 -7.03 -10.19 -5.21
N ASP A 512 -7.20 -11.50 -5.11
CA ASP A 512 -6.52 -12.45 -6.00
C ASP A 512 -7.00 -12.26 -7.44
N ILE A 513 -6.07 -12.08 -8.38
CA ILE A 513 -6.43 -11.82 -9.76
C ILE A 513 -7.06 -13.04 -10.45
N ALA A 514 -6.67 -14.25 -10.07
CA ALA A 514 -7.17 -15.49 -10.68
C ALA A 514 -8.62 -15.78 -10.25
N SER A 515 -8.89 -15.77 -8.95
CA SER A 515 -10.22 -16.06 -8.40
C SER A 515 -11.14 -14.84 -8.27
N GLN A 516 -10.60 -13.61 -8.36
CA GLN A 516 -11.29 -12.35 -8.05
C GLN A 516 -11.87 -12.29 -6.61
N ARG A 517 -11.37 -13.15 -5.70
CA ARG A 517 -11.80 -13.20 -4.30
C ARG A 517 -10.95 -12.30 -3.42
N GLY A 518 -11.55 -11.83 -2.33
CA GLY A 518 -10.82 -11.12 -1.30
C GLY A 518 -9.80 -12.05 -0.63
N MET A 519 -8.55 -11.63 -0.55
CA MET A 519 -7.55 -12.28 0.29
C MET A 519 -7.86 -11.94 1.76
N ARG A 520 -7.74 -12.91 2.67
CA ARG A 520 -8.03 -12.68 4.09
C ARG A 520 -6.79 -12.39 4.93
N ASP A 521 -5.66 -12.99 4.57
CA ASP A 521 -4.49 -13.00 5.45
C ASP A 521 -3.53 -11.85 5.14
N ARG A 522 -2.57 -12.07 4.22
CA ARG A 522 -1.44 -11.16 4.03
C ARG A 522 -1.83 -9.81 3.42
N GLN A 523 -2.73 -9.82 2.42
CA GLN A 523 -3.28 -8.66 1.71
C GLN A 523 -2.24 -7.65 1.13
N ALA A 524 -0.95 -7.94 1.20
CA ALA A 524 0.15 -7.19 0.61
C ALA A 524 1.40 -8.07 0.42
N GLU A 525 2.29 -7.65 -0.47
CA GLU A 525 3.59 -8.27 -0.72
C GLU A 525 4.71 -7.24 -0.50
N ASN A 526 5.87 -7.68 0.01
CA ASN A 526 7.05 -6.84 0.10
C ASN A 526 7.55 -6.45 -1.31
N MET A 527 7.90 -5.19 -1.49
CA MET A 527 8.73 -4.74 -2.59
C MET A 527 9.91 -3.93 -2.04
N ALA A 528 11.14 -4.38 -2.32
CA ALA A 528 12.35 -3.66 -1.95
C ALA A 528 12.99 -3.03 -3.19
N VAL A 529 13.20 -1.73 -3.15
CA VAL A 529 13.81 -0.95 -4.23
C VAL A 529 15.22 -0.57 -3.82
N GLY A 530 16.19 -0.88 -4.67
CA GLY A 530 17.60 -0.58 -4.44
C GLY A 530 18.32 -0.13 -5.71
N PRO A 531 19.60 0.27 -5.59
CA PRO A 531 20.39 0.75 -6.72
C PRO A 531 20.54 -0.27 -7.87
N ALA A 532 20.54 -1.58 -7.57
CA ALA A 532 20.66 -2.63 -8.59
C ALA A 532 19.33 -2.96 -9.29
N GLY A 533 18.20 -2.78 -8.61
CA GLY A 533 16.91 -3.22 -9.12
C GLY A 533 15.81 -3.22 -8.07
N THR A 534 14.80 -4.06 -8.31
CA THR A 534 13.67 -4.26 -7.41
C THR A 534 13.48 -5.74 -7.09
N ASN A 535 13.22 -6.05 -5.83
CA ASN A 535 12.71 -7.34 -5.39
C ASN A 535 11.23 -7.20 -5.08
N LEU A 536 10.44 -8.21 -5.42
CA LEU A 536 9.00 -8.23 -5.20
C LEU A 536 8.58 -9.62 -4.72
N SER A 537 7.77 -9.68 -3.66
CA SER A 537 7.40 -10.91 -2.95
C SER A 537 8.61 -11.79 -2.65
N ARG A 538 8.47 -13.11 -2.50
CA ARG A 538 9.56 -14.04 -2.15
C ARG A 538 10.64 -14.18 -3.24
N HIS A 539 10.27 -14.17 -4.53
CA HIS A 539 11.11 -14.73 -5.60
C HIS A 539 11.13 -13.95 -6.92
N TRP A 540 10.43 -12.81 -7.03
CA TRP A 540 10.45 -12.00 -8.25
C TRP A 540 11.51 -10.91 -8.15
N HIS A 541 12.54 -11.02 -8.99
CA HIS A 541 13.71 -10.13 -9.00
C HIS A 541 13.82 -9.45 -10.36
N SER A 542 14.08 -8.15 -10.39
CA SER A 542 14.28 -7.39 -11.63
C SER A 542 15.44 -6.42 -11.48
N LEU A 543 16.26 -6.28 -12.52
CA LEU A 543 17.39 -5.36 -12.56
C LEU A 543 17.05 -4.13 -13.39
N TRP A 544 17.62 -2.99 -13.00
CA TRP A 544 17.65 -1.82 -13.89
C TRP A 544 18.51 -2.13 -15.10
N THR A 545 18.04 -1.76 -16.29
CA THR A 545 18.89 -1.84 -17.48
C THR A 545 19.85 -0.65 -17.53
N THR A 546 20.95 -0.82 -18.25
CA THR A 546 21.96 0.23 -18.47
C THR A 546 22.07 0.54 -19.94
N GLU A 547 22.05 1.82 -20.28
CA GLU A 547 22.24 2.35 -21.63
C GLU A 547 23.37 3.39 -21.59
N ASN A 548 24.41 3.21 -22.41
CA ASN A 548 25.62 4.06 -22.41
C ASN A 548 26.29 4.19 -21.02
N GLY A 549 26.22 3.14 -20.19
CA GLY A 549 26.76 3.15 -18.82
C GLY A 549 25.87 3.84 -17.78
N CYS A 550 24.76 4.47 -18.20
CA CYS A 550 23.77 5.06 -17.29
C CYS A 550 22.60 4.10 -17.05
N ARG A 551 22.16 3.96 -15.79
CA ARG A 551 20.95 3.19 -15.46
C ARG A 551 19.71 3.88 -16.03
N THR A 552 18.78 3.10 -16.57
CA THR A 552 17.51 3.59 -17.12
C THR A 552 16.33 3.12 -16.27
N SER A 553 15.17 3.75 -16.43
CA SER A 553 13.93 3.36 -15.73
C SER A 553 13.29 2.07 -16.25
N GLU A 554 14.02 1.28 -17.05
CA GLU A 554 13.54 -0.01 -17.54
C GLU A 554 13.99 -1.15 -16.63
N LEU A 555 13.03 -2.00 -16.26
CA LEU A 555 13.27 -3.17 -15.41
C LEU A 555 13.24 -4.44 -16.23
N ARG A 556 14.33 -5.22 -16.14
CA ARG A 556 14.45 -6.55 -16.75
C ARG A 556 14.25 -7.63 -15.69
N PRO A 557 13.25 -8.52 -15.83
CA PRO A 557 13.04 -9.62 -14.89
C PRO A 557 14.16 -10.66 -14.99
N ILE A 558 14.71 -11.10 -13.85
CA ILE A 558 15.78 -12.10 -13.77
C ILE A 558 15.18 -13.50 -13.67
N GLY A 559 15.76 -14.47 -14.40
CA GLY A 559 15.63 -15.95 -14.31
C GLY A 559 14.60 -16.61 -15.23
N ASN A 560 14.22 -17.87 -14.98
CA ASN A 560 13.59 -18.76 -15.96
C ASN A 560 12.38 -18.14 -16.68
N ALA A 561 12.41 -18.14 -18.02
CA ALA A 561 11.39 -17.58 -18.93
C ALA A 561 10.00 -18.22 -18.77
N ASN A 562 9.94 -19.47 -18.30
CA ASN A 562 8.70 -20.24 -18.16
C ASN A 562 7.96 -20.01 -16.84
N GLU A 563 8.45 -19.11 -16.00
CA GLU A 563 7.81 -18.79 -14.72
C GLU A 563 6.98 -17.52 -14.78
N ILE A 564 5.95 -17.48 -13.94
CA ILE A 564 5.16 -16.28 -13.70
C ILE A 564 6.06 -15.24 -13.04
N HIS A 565 6.15 -14.07 -13.65
CA HIS A 565 6.88 -12.94 -13.09
C HIS A 565 6.08 -11.65 -13.34
N PRO A 566 5.79 -10.83 -12.32
CA PRO A 566 5.05 -9.59 -12.48
C PRO A 566 5.64 -8.69 -13.56
N MET A 567 6.93 -8.37 -13.49
CA MET A 567 7.61 -7.51 -14.47
C MET A 567 7.89 -8.16 -15.85
N ARG A 568 7.30 -9.32 -16.17
CA ARG A 568 7.50 -9.98 -17.47
C ARG A 568 6.36 -9.69 -18.44
N SER A 569 6.74 -9.20 -19.62
CA SER A 569 5.84 -8.86 -20.72
C SER A 569 6.00 -9.83 -21.88
N LYS A 570 4.91 -10.11 -22.60
CA LYS A 570 4.92 -10.85 -23.88
C LYS A 570 5.48 -10.01 -25.04
N VAL A 571 5.52 -8.69 -24.86
CA VAL A 571 5.80 -7.72 -25.93
C VAL A 571 7.21 -7.14 -25.81
N THR A 572 7.73 -7.02 -24.59
CA THR A 572 9.00 -6.34 -24.30
C THR A 572 9.83 -7.18 -23.34
N GLU A 573 11.15 -7.21 -23.55
CA GLU A 573 12.08 -7.91 -22.66
C GLU A 573 12.31 -7.16 -21.35
N ALA A 574 12.39 -5.82 -21.43
CA ALA A 574 12.42 -4.91 -20.29
C ALA A 574 11.15 -4.05 -20.29
N ALA A 575 10.65 -3.74 -19.10
CA ALA A 575 9.47 -2.91 -18.93
C ALA A 575 9.85 -1.50 -18.54
N LYS A 576 9.47 -0.51 -19.36
CA LYS A 576 9.64 0.90 -19.03
C LYS A 576 8.71 1.29 -17.89
N THR A 577 9.27 1.44 -16.70
CA THR A 577 8.52 1.77 -15.49
C THR A 577 8.51 3.28 -15.21
N GLU A 578 7.60 3.71 -14.35
CA GLU A 578 7.61 5.07 -13.81
C GLU A 578 8.87 5.33 -12.98
N SER A 579 9.65 6.32 -13.40
CA SER A 579 10.82 6.79 -12.67
C SER A 579 10.40 7.71 -11.52
N LEU A 580 10.65 7.28 -10.29
CA LEU A 580 10.43 8.07 -9.08
C LEU A 580 11.75 8.65 -8.54
N ASN A 581 11.66 9.76 -7.82
CA ASN A 581 12.77 10.35 -7.09
C ASN A 581 13.00 9.66 -5.73
N VAL A 582 14.16 9.89 -5.13
CA VAL A 582 14.50 9.37 -3.79
C VAL A 582 13.47 9.80 -2.75
N ARG A 583 13.02 11.06 -2.78
CA ARG A 583 11.97 11.53 -1.84
C ARG A 583 10.65 10.77 -1.95
N GLN A 584 10.30 10.30 -3.15
CA GLN A 584 9.03 9.61 -3.38
C GLN A 584 9.10 8.19 -2.80
N TRP A 585 10.20 7.46 -3.04
CA TRP A 585 10.41 6.16 -2.42
C TRP A 585 10.48 6.26 -0.89
N MET A 586 11.19 7.25 -0.36
CA MET A 586 11.21 7.55 1.08
C MET A 586 9.80 7.76 1.65
N ALA A 587 9.01 8.62 1.01
CA ALA A 587 7.67 8.97 1.48
C ALA A 587 6.67 7.82 1.35
N ILE A 588 6.75 7.02 0.27
CA ILE A 588 5.91 5.83 0.06
C ILE A 588 6.24 4.78 1.13
N SER A 589 7.52 4.58 1.42
CA SER A 589 7.95 3.66 2.49
C SER A 589 7.40 4.06 3.85
N GLY A 590 7.14 5.36 4.10
CA GLY A 590 6.54 5.91 5.31
C GLY A 590 5.06 6.30 5.23
N ALA A 591 4.33 5.79 4.24
CA ALA A 591 2.92 6.12 3.99
C ALA A 591 1.94 5.36 4.92
N ALA A 592 2.08 5.55 6.24
CA ALA A 592 1.42 4.74 7.26
C ALA A 592 -0.12 4.85 7.29
N VAL A 593 -0.70 5.92 6.73
CA VAL A 593 -2.15 6.11 6.63
C VAL A 593 -2.58 6.04 5.17
N SER A 594 -3.21 4.94 4.79
CA SER A 594 -3.53 4.64 3.39
C SER A 594 -4.82 3.82 3.28
N PRO A 595 -5.66 4.02 2.24
CA PRO A 595 -6.76 3.11 1.92
C PRO A 595 -6.36 1.64 1.80
N GLY A 596 -5.10 1.35 1.46
CA GLY A 596 -4.52 0.00 1.55
C GLY A 596 -3.42 -0.05 2.60
N MET A 597 -3.61 -0.90 3.62
CA MET A 597 -2.69 -1.10 4.75
C MET A 597 -2.34 -2.58 4.96
N GLY A 598 -2.16 -3.33 3.87
CA GLY A 598 -1.93 -4.78 3.93
C GLY A 598 -3.04 -5.48 4.72
N ARG A 599 -2.69 -6.34 5.68
CA ARG A 599 -3.64 -7.09 6.52
C ARG A 599 -4.65 -6.23 7.30
N LEU A 600 -4.34 -4.94 7.50
CA LEU A 600 -5.20 -4.00 8.21
C LEU A 600 -6.23 -3.34 7.29
N THR A 601 -6.24 -3.68 6.00
CA THR A 601 -7.17 -3.08 5.04
C THR A 601 -8.60 -3.49 5.34
N SER A 602 -9.44 -2.51 5.70
CA SER A 602 -10.88 -2.70 5.82
C SER A 602 -11.64 -1.85 4.80
N PRO A 603 -12.71 -2.37 4.16
CA PRO A 603 -13.49 -1.60 3.19
C PRO A 603 -14.06 -0.30 3.76
N ALA A 604 -14.48 -0.31 5.03
CA ALA A 604 -15.04 0.87 5.70
C ALA A 604 -13.99 1.96 5.93
N GLN A 605 -12.78 1.61 6.40
CA GLN A 605 -11.69 2.58 6.54
C GLN A 605 -11.20 3.06 5.18
N SER A 606 -11.14 2.18 4.18
CA SER A 606 -10.72 2.55 2.81
C SER A 606 -11.68 3.59 2.21
N LEU A 607 -12.98 3.35 2.34
CA LEU A 607 -14.04 4.29 1.94
C LEU A 607 -13.86 5.65 2.62
N LEU A 608 -13.70 5.64 3.95
CA LEU A 608 -13.55 6.84 4.73
C LEU A 608 -12.30 7.63 4.35
N LEU A 609 -11.12 7.00 4.35
CA LEU A 609 -9.84 7.65 4.09
C LEU A 609 -9.78 8.21 2.67
N THR A 610 -10.43 7.54 1.71
CA THR A 610 -10.52 8.05 0.34
C THR A 610 -11.43 9.25 0.25
N LEU A 611 -12.62 9.22 0.88
CA LEU A 611 -13.57 10.33 0.89
C LEU A 611 -13.05 11.54 1.68
N THR A 612 -12.37 11.35 2.80
CA THR A 612 -11.73 12.46 3.53
C THR A 612 -10.41 12.91 2.89
N ASN A 613 -9.97 12.22 1.83
CA ASN A 613 -8.68 12.43 1.17
C ASN A 613 -7.46 12.30 2.11
N LEU A 614 -7.60 11.55 3.21
CA LEU A 614 -6.53 11.16 4.13
C LEU A 614 -5.83 9.90 3.62
N ARG A 615 -5.13 10.03 2.48
CA ARG A 615 -4.51 8.90 1.77
C ARG A 615 -3.06 9.19 1.36
N LEU A 616 -2.12 8.46 1.97
CA LEU A 616 -0.70 8.57 1.63
C LEU A 616 -0.24 7.52 0.60
N GLY A 617 -1.09 6.57 0.22
CA GLY A 617 -0.74 5.55 -0.77
C GLY A 617 -0.46 6.12 -2.17
N TYR A 618 0.24 5.33 -3.01
CA TYR A 618 0.68 5.74 -4.35
C TYR A 618 0.35 4.68 -5.40
N TRP A 619 -0.22 5.08 -6.53
CA TRP A 619 -0.32 4.22 -7.70
C TRP A 619 0.92 4.33 -8.57
N TRP A 620 1.79 3.31 -8.53
CA TRP A 620 3.00 3.23 -9.35
C TRP A 620 2.74 2.51 -10.68
N ASP A 621 3.20 3.08 -11.79
CA ASP A 621 3.03 2.49 -13.12
C ASP A 621 4.18 1.53 -13.48
N SER A 622 3.88 0.23 -13.51
CA SER A 622 4.81 -0.83 -13.94
C SER A 622 5.07 -0.85 -15.45
N GLY A 623 4.35 -0.06 -16.25
CA GLY A 623 4.48 0.00 -17.70
C GLY A 623 3.89 -1.18 -18.47
N ILE A 624 3.43 -2.24 -17.78
CA ILE A 624 2.93 -3.46 -18.40
C ILE A 624 1.41 -3.54 -18.27
N TRP A 625 0.72 -3.55 -19.42
CA TRP A 625 -0.71 -3.82 -19.46
C TRP A 625 -1.02 -5.25 -19.02
N SER A 626 -2.11 -5.43 -18.28
CA SER A 626 -2.58 -6.74 -17.81
C SER A 626 -2.58 -7.81 -18.90
N GLY A 627 -3.12 -7.54 -20.08
CA GLY A 627 -3.16 -8.51 -21.19
C GLY A 627 -1.79 -8.92 -21.75
N HIS A 628 -0.74 -8.14 -21.49
CA HIS A 628 0.62 -8.42 -21.93
C HIS A 628 1.41 -9.26 -20.91
N ARG A 629 0.88 -9.52 -19.70
CA ARG A 629 1.58 -10.36 -18.71
C ARG A 629 1.60 -11.83 -19.14
N VAL A 630 2.73 -12.49 -18.89
CA VAL A 630 2.96 -13.91 -19.20
C VAL A 630 2.36 -14.79 -18.10
N LEU A 631 1.68 -15.87 -18.49
CA LEU A 631 1.16 -16.92 -17.58
C LEU A 631 0.16 -16.48 -16.50
N VAL A 632 -0.45 -15.29 -16.62
CA VAL A 632 -1.55 -14.85 -15.73
C VAL A 632 -2.89 -15.01 -16.46
N PRO A 633 -3.81 -15.87 -15.98
CA PRO A 633 -5.12 -16.03 -16.59
C PRO A 633 -6.00 -14.82 -16.26
N PHE A 634 -6.34 -14.04 -17.28
CA PHE A 634 -7.33 -12.98 -17.14
C PHE A 634 -8.72 -13.51 -17.50
N PRO A 635 -9.77 -13.15 -16.74
CA PRO A 635 -11.12 -13.55 -17.07
C PRO A 635 -11.47 -13.07 -18.49
N ALA A 636 -11.87 -14.00 -19.35
CA ALA A 636 -12.33 -13.73 -20.71
C ALA A 636 -13.85 -13.67 -20.77
N GLY A 637 -14.40 -12.78 -21.62
CA GLY A 637 -15.84 -12.64 -21.85
C GLY A 637 -16.31 -11.19 -21.93
N ILE A 638 -17.60 -11.00 -22.23
CA ILE A 638 -18.18 -9.67 -22.48
C ILE A 638 -18.09 -8.74 -21.27
N PHE A 639 -18.32 -9.26 -20.05
CA PHE A 639 -18.20 -8.49 -18.82
C PHE A 639 -16.76 -8.06 -18.52
N ALA A 640 -15.78 -8.91 -18.83
CA ALA A 640 -14.37 -8.55 -18.69
C ALA A 640 -13.96 -7.50 -19.74
N TRP A 641 -14.49 -7.60 -20.95
CA TRP A 641 -14.31 -6.58 -21.98
C TRP A 641 -14.90 -5.22 -21.56
N ILE A 642 -16.14 -5.18 -21.05
CA ILE A 642 -16.78 -3.95 -20.52
C ILE A 642 -15.95 -3.38 -19.37
N LYS A 643 -15.53 -4.22 -18.41
CA LYS A 643 -14.68 -3.79 -17.29
C LYS A 643 -13.37 -3.19 -17.80
N ASN A 644 -12.70 -3.83 -18.76
CA ASN A 644 -11.45 -3.34 -19.33
C ASN A 644 -11.64 -2.05 -20.13
N LEU A 645 -12.77 -1.90 -20.82
CA LEU A 645 -13.14 -0.66 -21.50
C LEU A 645 -13.33 0.47 -20.49
N PHE A 646 -14.05 0.22 -19.39
CA PHE A 646 -14.20 1.17 -18.30
C PHE A 646 -12.85 1.59 -17.70
N LEU A 647 -11.96 0.62 -17.42
CA LEU A 647 -10.59 0.89 -16.93
C LEU A 647 -9.74 1.72 -17.91
N ARG A 648 -10.05 1.69 -19.21
CA ARG A 648 -9.34 2.48 -20.24
C ARG A 648 -9.91 3.88 -20.40
N ILE A 649 -11.23 4.03 -20.33
CA ILE A 649 -11.95 5.29 -20.56
C ILE A 649 -11.98 6.15 -19.28
N PHE A 650 -12.19 5.53 -18.13
CA PHE A 650 -12.32 6.17 -16.82
C PHE A 650 -11.24 5.67 -15.85
N ALA A 651 -9.98 5.75 -16.27
CA ALA A 651 -8.85 5.20 -15.53
C ALA A 651 -8.70 5.86 -14.15
N THR A 652 -8.79 7.20 -14.08
CA THR A 652 -8.73 7.97 -12.83
C THR A 652 -9.83 7.55 -11.85
N GLN A 653 -11.08 7.52 -12.30
CA GLN A 653 -12.22 7.12 -11.48
C GLN A 653 -12.12 5.66 -11.07
N ALA A 654 -11.63 4.79 -11.95
CA ALA A 654 -11.45 3.38 -11.63
C ALA A 654 -10.43 3.14 -10.51
N LEU A 655 -9.32 3.90 -10.48
CA LEU A 655 -8.35 3.82 -9.39
C LEU A 655 -8.93 4.35 -8.07
N LEU A 656 -9.61 5.50 -8.11
CA LEU A 656 -10.30 6.06 -6.93
C LEU A 656 -11.41 5.14 -6.40
N LEU A 657 -12.18 4.49 -7.28
CA LEU A 657 -13.17 3.47 -6.90
C LEU A 657 -12.50 2.21 -6.34
N GLY A 658 -11.27 1.91 -6.76
CA GLY A 658 -10.43 0.87 -6.16
C GLY A 658 -10.07 1.20 -4.72
N GLU A 659 -9.63 2.44 -4.46
CA GLU A 659 -9.35 2.96 -3.13
C GLU A 659 -10.61 2.99 -2.25
N LEU A 660 -11.74 3.53 -2.74
CA LEU A 660 -13.02 3.56 -2.01
C LEU A 660 -13.50 2.17 -1.56
N ARG A 661 -13.17 1.13 -2.33
CA ARG A 661 -13.57 -0.26 -2.04
C ARG A 661 -12.53 -1.03 -1.24
N GLY A 662 -11.33 -0.49 -1.04
CA GLY A 662 -10.19 -1.23 -0.50
C GLY A 662 -9.80 -2.44 -1.36
N ARG A 663 -9.98 -2.35 -2.68
CA ARG A 663 -9.75 -3.48 -3.61
C ARG A 663 -8.53 -3.22 -4.49
N PHE A 664 -7.42 -3.84 -4.11
CA PHE A 664 -6.12 -3.76 -4.78
C PHE A 664 -5.77 -5.10 -5.41
N ALA A 665 -5.32 -5.08 -6.66
CA ALA A 665 -5.09 -6.28 -7.46
C ALA A 665 -3.65 -6.79 -7.41
N GLY A 666 -2.84 -6.29 -6.46
CA GLY A 666 -1.44 -6.68 -6.33
C GLY A 666 -0.60 -6.33 -7.54
N PRO A 667 0.52 -7.06 -7.76
CA PRO A 667 1.46 -6.79 -8.82
C PRO A 667 1.01 -7.27 -10.22
N TRP A 668 -0.28 -7.53 -10.41
CA TRP A 668 -0.82 -8.17 -11.61
C TRP A 668 -1.52 -7.19 -12.57
N ARG A 669 -1.76 -5.95 -12.16
CA ARG A 669 -2.28 -4.87 -13.03
C ARG A 669 -1.21 -3.86 -13.39
N ARG A 670 -1.45 -3.02 -14.40
CA ARG A 670 -0.47 -2.00 -14.81
C ARG A 670 -0.04 -1.11 -13.65
N HIS A 671 -1.01 -0.65 -12.85
CA HIS A 671 -0.76 0.21 -11.69
C HIS A 671 -0.75 -0.62 -10.41
N PHE A 672 0.35 -0.56 -9.67
CA PHE A 672 0.50 -1.17 -8.35
C PHE A 672 0.16 -0.15 -7.27
N TYR A 673 -0.60 -0.56 -6.26
CA TYR A 673 -0.89 0.32 -5.12
C TYR A 673 0.16 0.12 -4.03
N LEU A 674 1.04 1.10 -3.89
CA LEU A 674 2.14 1.12 -2.93
C LEU A 674 1.75 1.85 -1.65
N SER A 675 2.16 1.31 -0.51
CA SER A 675 2.00 1.91 0.81
C SER A 675 3.23 1.65 1.68
N ASP A 676 3.18 2.07 2.95
CA ASP A 676 4.24 1.85 3.94
C ASP A 676 4.75 0.40 3.95
N GLY A 677 6.07 0.21 4.02
CA GLY A 677 6.69 -1.12 4.08
C GLY A 677 6.30 -1.91 5.33
N GLY A 678 5.99 -1.21 6.43
CA GLY A 678 5.53 -1.76 7.70
C GLY A 678 4.13 -2.36 7.64
N HIS A 679 3.36 -2.13 6.57
CA HIS A 679 2.11 -2.86 6.33
C HIS A 679 2.33 -4.34 5.96
N PHE A 680 3.56 -4.70 5.55
CA PHE A 680 3.99 -6.07 5.35
C PHE A 680 4.90 -6.54 6.51
N GLU A 681 6.00 -5.82 6.78
CA GLU A 681 6.98 -6.18 7.80
C GLU A 681 7.73 -4.91 8.24
N ASN A 682 7.69 -4.59 9.55
CA ASN A 682 8.11 -3.27 10.04
C ASN A 682 9.58 -3.20 10.49
N THR A 683 10.27 -4.32 10.76
CA THR A 683 11.66 -4.32 11.24
C THR A 683 12.67 -4.01 10.12
N GLY A 684 12.33 -4.30 8.87
CA GLY A 684 13.23 -4.17 7.72
C GLY A 684 14.20 -5.34 7.55
N ALA A 685 14.16 -6.35 8.42
CA ALA A 685 15.07 -7.49 8.40
C ALA A 685 14.72 -8.52 7.32
N TYR A 686 13.50 -8.50 6.77
CA TYR A 686 13.02 -9.45 5.76
C TYR A 686 13.99 -9.58 4.56
N GLU A 687 14.48 -8.46 4.04
CA GLU A 687 15.41 -8.45 2.90
C GLU A 687 16.82 -8.94 3.23
N LEU A 688 17.24 -8.83 4.49
CA LEU A 688 18.53 -9.35 4.96
C LEU A 688 18.46 -10.88 5.13
N ILE A 689 17.37 -11.39 5.71
CA ILE A 689 17.11 -12.84 5.83
C ILE A 689 17.00 -13.48 4.45
N ARG A 690 16.28 -12.85 3.51
CA ARG A 690 16.17 -13.32 2.11
C ARG A 690 17.56 -13.56 1.48
N ARG A 691 18.50 -12.65 1.75
CA ARG A 691 19.87 -12.69 1.21
C ARG A 691 20.82 -13.58 2.02
N ARG A 692 20.35 -14.16 3.14
CA ARG A 692 21.17 -14.90 4.10
C ARG A 692 22.42 -14.14 4.51
N VAL A 693 22.26 -12.85 4.79
CA VAL A 693 23.36 -12.01 5.28
C VAL A 693 23.95 -12.67 6.53
N PRO A 694 25.29 -12.87 6.62
CA PRO A 694 25.88 -13.64 7.71
C PRO A 694 25.66 -12.96 9.05
N LEU A 695 25.83 -11.63 9.08
CA LEU A 695 25.66 -10.83 10.26
C LEU A 695 24.66 -9.71 10.04
N MET A 696 23.62 -9.66 10.87
CA MET A 696 22.54 -8.69 10.80
C MET A 696 22.45 -7.90 12.10
N ILE A 697 22.36 -6.57 12.01
CA ILE A 697 21.98 -5.69 13.12
C ILE A 697 20.59 -5.16 12.82
N VAL A 698 19.62 -5.44 13.68
CA VAL A 698 18.22 -5.04 13.50
C VAL A 698 17.85 -4.05 14.60
N CYS A 699 17.56 -2.80 14.23
CA CYS A 699 17.08 -1.78 15.15
C CYS A 699 15.55 -1.69 15.07
N ASP A 700 14.85 -2.26 16.05
CA ASP A 700 13.40 -2.17 16.21
C ASP A 700 12.99 -1.02 17.15
N ALA A 701 12.76 0.14 16.53
CA ALA A 701 12.11 1.32 17.10
C ALA A 701 10.61 1.42 16.73
N GLY A 702 9.99 0.29 16.35
CA GLY A 702 8.55 0.15 16.18
C GLY A 702 7.78 0.40 17.48
N ARG A 703 6.53 0.84 17.36
CA ARG A 703 5.68 1.13 18.52
C ARG A 703 5.26 -0.19 19.14
N ASP A 704 5.59 -0.39 20.40
CA ASP A 704 5.25 -1.61 21.11
C ASP A 704 4.64 -1.31 22.48
N HIS A 705 3.37 -0.88 22.49
CA HIS A 705 2.69 -0.48 23.73
C HIS A 705 2.52 -1.64 24.71
N ARG A 706 2.42 -2.88 24.21
CA ARG A 706 2.34 -4.09 25.04
C ARG A 706 3.69 -4.68 25.39
N GLN A 707 4.78 -4.11 24.85
CA GLN A 707 6.16 -4.55 25.03
C GLN A 707 6.31 -6.06 24.88
N ASN A 708 5.82 -6.60 23.77
CA ASN A 708 5.83 -8.03 23.49
C ASN A 708 6.61 -8.40 22.22
N ALA A 709 7.40 -7.45 21.69
CA ALA A 709 8.14 -7.56 20.44
C ALA A 709 7.29 -8.10 19.28
N SER A 710 6.06 -7.59 19.15
CA SER A 710 5.13 -8.02 18.10
C SER A 710 5.71 -7.95 16.67
N GLY A 711 6.60 -6.99 16.41
CA GLY A 711 7.35 -6.87 15.15
C GLY A 711 8.26 -8.09 14.88
N LEU A 712 9.04 -8.51 15.87
CA LEU A 712 9.87 -9.72 15.77
C LEU A 712 9.01 -10.98 15.59
N ALA A 713 7.91 -11.11 16.33
CA ALA A 713 7.01 -12.24 16.20
C ALA A 713 6.34 -12.33 14.81
N GLU A 714 6.09 -11.18 14.16
CA GLU A 714 5.64 -11.12 12.77
C GLU A 714 6.75 -11.52 11.80
N LEU A 715 7.95 -10.98 11.96
CA LEU A 715 9.12 -11.35 11.17
C LEU A 715 9.40 -12.85 11.23
N THR A 716 9.43 -13.46 12.42
CA THR A 716 9.68 -14.90 12.59
C THR A 716 8.67 -15.76 11.83
N ARG A 717 7.37 -15.41 11.91
CA ARG A 717 6.32 -16.13 11.16
C ARG A 717 6.50 -15.99 9.66
N ILE A 718 6.76 -14.77 9.18
CA ILE A 718 6.93 -14.51 7.75
C ILE A 718 8.21 -15.18 7.21
N ALA A 719 9.32 -15.13 7.95
CA ALA A 719 10.58 -15.77 7.58
C ALA A 719 10.46 -17.30 7.51
N ARG A 720 9.72 -17.91 8.45
CA ARG A 720 9.41 -19.35 8.42
C ARG A 720 8.60 -19.74 7.19
N ILE A 721 7.55 -18.96 6.87
CA ILE A 721 6.66 -19.24 5.74
C ILE A 721 7.38 -19.03 4.40
N ASP A 722 8.09 -17.92 4.24
CA ASP A 722 8.65 -17.52 2.95
C ASP A 722 10.02 -18.15 2.68
N PHE A 723 10.86 -18.34 3.70
CA PHE A 723 12.25 -18.75 3.52
C PHE A 723 12.62 -20.06 4.22
N ALA A 724 11.66 -20.73 4.88
CA ALA A 724 11.93 -21.85 5.78
C ALA A 724 13.06 -21.50 6.78
N ALA A 725 13.05 -20.25 7.25
CA ALA A 725 14.04 -19.72 8.18
C ALA A 725 13.43 -19.65 9.59
N GLU A 726 14.04 -20.35 10.55
CA GLU A 726 13.68 -20.27 11.96
C GLU A 726 14.57 -19.26 12.66
N ILE A 727 13.95 -18.36 13.44
CA ILE A 727 14.66 -17.41 14.29
C ILE A 727 14.59 -17.97 15.71
N GLU A 728 15.72 -18.45 16.20
CA GLU A 728 15.88 -19.06 17.51
C GLU A 728 16.67 -18.13 18.41
N GLU A 729 16.27 -18.03 19.67
CA GLU A 729 17.09 -17.42 20.70
C GLU A 729 18.21 -18.36 21.09
N ILE A 730 19.39 -17.80 21.38
CA ILE A 730 20.53 -18.59 21.85
C ILE A 730 20.32 -18.87 23.34
N SER A 731 20.72 -20.08 23.77
CA SER A 731 20.73 -20.50 25.17
C SER A 731 21.20 -19.39 26.11
N SER A 732 20.54 -19.25 27.26
CA SER A 732 20.84 -18.27 28.32
C SER A 732 22.18 -18.51 29.04
N ASP A 733 22.97 -19.50 28.62
CA ASP A 733 24.31 -19.77 29.18
C ASP A 733 25.33 -18.74 28.67
N PRO A 734 25.86 -17.86 29.54
CA PRO A 734 26.80 -16.81 29.15
C PRO A 734 28.08 -17.33 28.50
N ALA A 735 28.55 -18.53 28.85
CA ALA A 735 29.77 -19.12 28.30
C ALA A 735 29.58 -19.59 26.85
N GLN A 736 28.39 -20.12 26.53
CA GLN A 736 28.03 -20.52 25.18
C GLN A 736 27.79 -19.30 24.29
N LEU A 737 27.10 -18.28 24.82
CA LEU A 737 26.90 -16.99 24.17
C LEU A 737 28.25 -16.32 23.85
N GLN A 738 29.21 -16.38 24.77
CA GLN A 738 30.56 -15.83 24.62
C GLN A 738 31.34 -16.47 23.48
N SER A 739 31.33 -17.81 23.39
CA SER A 739 31.98 -18.55 22.30
C SER A 739 31.38 -18.15 20.95
N GLU A 740 30.05 -18.08 20.85
CA GLU A 740 29.37 -17.75 19.61
C GLU A 740 29.52 -16.25 19.23
N LEU A 741 29.47 -15.33 20.19
CA LEU A 741 29.67 -13.88 19.98
C LEU A 741 31.06 -13.52 19.50
N THR A 742 32.09 -14.10 20.13
CA THR A 742 33.49 -13.86 19.75
C THR A 742 33.75 -14.38 18.34
N GLN A 743 33.16 -15.54 18.00
CA GLN A 743 33.30 -16.17 16.69
C GLN A 743 32.50 -15.47 15.57
N ALA A 744 31.33 -14.90 15.89
CA ALA A 744 30.40 -14.33 14.89
C ALA A 744 30.59 -12.83 14.64
N LEU A 745 30.93 -12.07 15.67
CA LEU A 745 30.83 -10.61 15.72
C LEU A 745 32.15 -9.95 16.16
N GLY A 746 33.08 -10.75 16.70
CA GLY A 746 34.31 -10.30 17.34
C GLY A 746 34.08 -9.39 18.55
N LEU A 747 32.83 -9.25 19.04
CA LEU A 747 32.47 -8.28 20.07
C LEU A 747 33.24 -8.54 21.39
N PRO A 748 33.70 -7.48 22.08
CA PRO A 748 34.38 -7.62 23.37
C PRO A 748 33.52 -8.33 24.42
N MET A 749 34.18 -8.94 25.42
CA MET A 749 33.54 -9.63 26.55
C MET A 749 32.54 -8.75 27.32
N GLU A 750 32.78 -7.44 27.35
CA GLU A 750 31.91 -6.45 27.97
C GLU A 750 30.54 -6.37 27.27
N THR A 751 30.49 -6.49 25.94
CA THR A 751 29.24 -6.42 25.18
C THR A 751 28.35 -7.64 25.42
N ALA A 752 28.93 -8.83 25.65
CA ALA A 752 28.16 -10.03 25.96
C ALA A 752 27.32 -9.87 27.24
N SER A 753 27.86 -9.15 28.24
CA SER A 753 27.13 -8.84 29.48
C SER A 753 25.96 -7.88 29.27
N MET A 754 25.92 -7.16 28.14
CA MET A 754 24.86 -6.21 27.79
C MET A 754 23.75 -6.82 26.94
N LEU A 755 23.94 -8.06 26.48
CA LEU A 755 22.90 -8.83 25.79
C LEU A 755 22.03 -9.53 26.83
N GLY A 756 20.72 -9.50 26.60
CA GLY A 756 19.73 -10.20 27.42
C GLY A 756 18.99 -11.26 26.65
N THR A 757 18.19 -12.01 27.39
CA THR A 757 17.15 -12.86 26.78
C THR A 757 16.02 -11.98 26.22
N LEU A 758 15.21 -12.51 25.30
CA LEU A 758 14.04 -11.79 24.80
C LEU A 758 13.14 -11.34 25.94
N ASP A 759 12.92 -12.17 26.96
CA ASP A 759 12.13 -11.82 28.14
C ASP A 759 12.75 -10.65 28.95
N GLU A 760 14.09 -10.55 29.01
CA GLU A 760 14.76 -9.42 29.66
C GLU A 760 14.67 -8.10 28.87
N LEU A 761 14.43 -8.17 27.55
CA LEU A 761 14.15 -6.98 26.74
C LEU A 761 12.71 -6.48 26.95
N LEU A 762 11.77 -7.37 27.28
CA LEU A 762 10.37 -7.03 27.42
C LEU A 762 10.10 -6.60 28.87
N SER A 763 9.45 -5.44 29.07
CA SER A 763 8.97 -5.14 30.43
C SER A 763 7.69 -5.91 30.74
N VAL A 764 7.67 -6.47 31.94
CA VAL A 764 6.47 -7.06 32.54
C VAL A 764 6.02 -6.12 33.67
N ASP A 765 4.75 -5.72 33.65
CA ASP A 765 4.08 -4.98 34.72
C ASP A 765 4.70 -3.61 35.10
N GLY A 766 5.14 -2.83 34.11
CA GLY A 766 5.56 -1.43 34.31
C GLY A 766 6.99 -1.24 34.84
N ASN A 767 7.73 -2.32 35.05
CA ASN A 767 9.17 -2.24 35.35
C ASN A 767 9.98 -1.78 34.13
N PRO A 768 11.13 -1.11 34.30
CA PRO A 768 12.04 -0.89 33.19
C PRO A 768 12.52 -2.22 32.61
N SER A 769 12.77 -2.23 31.31
CA SER A 769 13.41 -3.37 30.63
C SER A 769 14.80 -3.62 31.24
N GLY A 770 15.25 -4.87 31.29
CA GLY A 770 16.57 -5.20 31.84
C GLY A 770 17.71 -4.93 30.87
N LYS A 771 17.46 -5.03 29.56
CA LYS A 771 18.47 -4.96 28.49
C LYS A 771 17.94 -4.27 27.23
N HIS A 772 18.85 -3.84 26.35
CA HIS A 772 18.49 -3.20 25.08
C HIS A 772 18.57 -4.12 23.85
N ALA A 773 19.30 -5.23 23.94
CA ALA A 773 19.57 -6.09 22.80
C ALA A 773 19.61 -7.57 23.17
N ALA A 774 19.19 -8.41 22.21
CA ALA A 774 19.28 -9.86 22.26
C ALA A 774 20.02 -10.37 21.03
N LEU A 775 20.70 -11.50 21.17
CA LEU A 775 21.32 -12.20 20.04
C LEU A 775 20.45 -13.38 19.61
N LEU A 776 20.10 -13.39 18.33
CA LEU A 776 19.25 -14.40 17.73
C LEU A 776 20.01 -15.12 16.62
N LYS A 777 19.71 -16.41 16.45
CA LYS A 777 20.27 -17.29 15.43
C LYS A 777 19.20 -17.57 14.38
N VAL A 778 19.49 -17.26 13.13
CA VAL A 778 18.59 -17.56 12.00
C VAL A 778 19.07 -18.82 11.33
N ARG A 779 18.32 -19.92 11.47
CA ARG A 779 18.61 -21.20 10.85
C ARG A 779 17.78 -21.36 9.59
N TYR A 780 18.45 -21.61 8.47
CA TYR A 780 17.77 -21.86 7.20
C TYR A 780 17.60 -23.37 7.02
N GLY A 781 16.39 -23.81 6.71
CA GLY A 781 16.11 -25.21 6.39
C GLY A 781 16.97 -25.69 5.21
N SER A 782 17.51 -26.91 5.30
CA SER A 782 18.03 -27.59 4.12
C SER A 782 16.87 -27.89 3.16
N PRO A 783 17.00 -27.62 1.85
CA PRO A 783 15.96 -27.98 0.90
C PRO A 783 15.70 -29.49 1.00
N SER A 784 14.43 -29.89 1.12
CA SER A 784 14.05 -31.29 1.26
C SER A 784 14.47 -32.09 0.01
N ILE A 785 14.77 -33.38 0.19
CA ILE A 785 15.21 -34.28 -0.88
C ILE A 785 14.19 -34.36 -2.04
N ASP A 786 12.90 -34.14 -1.77
CA ASP A 786 11.83 -34.07 -2.79
C ASP A 786 11.87 -32.78 -3.65
N GLN A 787 12.52 -31.71 -3.19
CA GLN A 787 12.72 -30.51 -4.02
C GLN A 787 13.87 -30.66 -5.01
N ARG A 788 14.83 -31.56 -4.75
CA ARG A 788 15.92 -31.90 -5.70
C ARG A 788 15.43 -32.72 -6.90
N SER A 789 14.34 -33.47 -6.76
CA SER A 789 13.77 -34.29 -7.85
C SER A 789 12.84 -33.48 -8.77
N SER A 790 12.35 -32.33 -8.32
CA SER A 790 11.71 -31.37 -9.20
C SER A 790 12.79 -30.65 -10.02
N LYS A 791 12.71 -30.71 -11.36
CA LYS A 791 13.41 -29.79 -12.28
C LYS A 791 13.02 -28.30 -12.07
N GLN A 792 12.39 -27.98 -10.95
CA GLN A 792 11.77 -26.71 -10.57
C GLN A 792 12.41 -26.05 -9.33
N ALA A 793 13.42 -26.66 -8.71
CA ALA A 793 14.35 -25.91 -7.87
C ALA A 793 15.14 -24.98 -8.80
N THR A 794 14.56 -23.85 -9.17
CA THR A 794 15.23 -22.87 -10.01
C THR A 794 16.54 -22.47 -9.37
N ASP A 795 17.58 -22.31 -10.19
CA ASP A 795 18.90 -21.80 -9.83
C ASP A 795 18.86 -20.45 -9.05
N ARG A 796 17.68 -19.82 -8.91
CA ARG A 796 17.43 -18.63 -8.08
C ARG A 796 17.42 -18.90 -6.56
N GLU A 797 17.00 -20.08 -6.12
CA GLU A 797 17.14 -20.51 -4.72
C GLU A 797 18.47 -21.23 -4.45
N ALA A 798 19.26 -21.49 -5.51
CA ALA A 798 20.59 -22.09 -5.42
C ALA A 798 21.67 -21.12 -4.94
N TRP A 799 21.32 -19.86 -4.67
CA TRP A 799 22.20 -18.97 -3.91
C TRP A 799 22.13 -19.30 -2.42
N ASN A 800 23.30 -19.53 -1.85
CA ASN A 800 23.63 -19.61 -0.43
C ASN A 800 23.60 -21.01 0.19
N GLY A 801 24.72 -21.72 0.09
CA GLY A 801 25.10 -22.83 0.98
C GLY A 801 25.27 -22.44 2.46
N ARG A 802 24.81 -21.25 2.87
CA ARG A 802 24.78 -20.79 4.26
C ARG A 802 23.50 -21.27 4.93
N ASN A 803 23.67 -22.09 5.97
CA ASN A 803 22.58 -22.67 6.74
C ASN A 803 22.27 -21.89 8.04
N CYS A 804 23.08 -20.87 8.38
CA CYS A 804 22.94 -20.09 9.60
C CYS A 804 23.37 -18.63 9.39
N SER A 805 22.65 -17.69 9.99
CA SER A 805 23.04 -16.28 10.14
C SER A 805 22.87 -15.82 11.59
N TRP A 806 23.54 -14.74 11.97
CA TRP A 806 23.44 -14.10 13.28
C TRP A 806 22.66 -12.79 13.18
N MET A 807 21.81 -12.52 14.16
CA MET A 807 21.00 -11.32 14.25
C MET A 807 21.15 -10.69 15.64
N LEU A 808 21.80 -9.54 15.70
CA LEU A 808 21.77 -8.65 16.86
C LEU A 808 20.47 -7.83 16.81
N TYR A 809 19.50 -8.21 17.63
CA TYR A 809 18.20 -7.55 17.72
C TYR A 809 18.23 -6.48 18.80
N ILE A 810 18.03 -5.22 18.42
CA ILE A 810 18.06 -4.06 19.31
C ILE A 810 16.65 -3.51 19.41
N LYS A 811 16.12 -3.39 20.63
CA LYS A 811 14.79 -2.82 20.88
C LYS A 811 14.92 -1.43 21.51
N SER A 812 14.01 -0.53 21.15
CA SER A 812 13.82 0.74 21.85
C SER A 812 13.31 0.53 23.29
N THR A 813 14.21 0.33 24.24
CA THR A 813 13.90 0.11 25.66
C THR A 813 14.63 1.12 26.54
N VAL A 814 14.13 1.31 27.77
CA VAL A 814 14.76 2.18 28.78
C VAL A 814 15.03 1.35 30.04
N THR A 815 16.31 1.16 30.36
CA THR A 815 16.88 0.28 31.40
C THR A 815 17.18 0.97 32.73
N GLY A 816 17.14 2.31 32.79
CA GLY A 816 17.28 3.11 34.01
C GLY A 816 18.66 3.74 34.22
N ASP A 817 19.64 3.39 33.39
CA ASP A 817 21.00 3.94 33.38
C ASP A 817 21.23 4.93 32.22
N GLU A 818 20.15 5.38 31.57
CA GLU A 818 20.20 6.42 30.55
C GLU A 818 20.68 7.76 31.12
N PRO A 819 21.18 8.65 30.25
CA PRO A 819 21.45 10.04 30.59
C PRO A 819 20.28 10.74 31.31
N THR A 820 20.61 11.69 32.18
CA THR A 820 19.66 12.37 33.08
C THR A 820 18.51 13.06 32.34
N ASP A 821 18.79 13.64 31.16
CA ASP A 821 17.79 14.25 30.28
C ASP A 821 16.78 13.23 29.76
N VAL A 822 17.23 12.07 29.27
CA VAL A 822 16.36 10.98 28.79
C VAL A 822 15.49 10.42 29.92
N ARG A 823 16.07 10.23 31.12
CA ARG A 823 15.31 9.77 32.29
C ARG A 823 14.28 10.79 32.76
N ASN A 824 14.63 12.07 32.74
CA ASN A 824 13.69 13.15 33.06
C ASN A 824 12.55 13.23 32.03
N TYR A 825 12.87 13.08 30.73
CA TYR A 825 11.86 13.02 29.67
C TYR A 825 10.89 11.85 29.88
N ARG A 826 11.39 10.63 30.16
CA ARG A 826 10.55 9.48 30.51
C ARG A 826 9.67 9.75 31.74
N GLY A 827 10.20 10.44 32.75
CA GLY A 827 9.43 10.81 33.95
C GLY A 827 8.25 11.74 33.66
N GLN A 828 8.36 12.59 32.63
CA GLN A 828 7.30 13.51 32.19
C GLN A 828 6.39 12.90 31.12
N HIS A 829 6.89 11.91 30.37
CA HIS A 829 6.20 11.25 29.26
C HIS A 829 6.18 9.72 29.47
N PRO A 830 5.18 9.17 30.19
CA PRO A 830 5.13 7.75 30.55
C PRO A 830 5.09 6.79 29.36
N ASP A 831 4.56 7.23 28.22
CA ASP A 831 4.51 6.45 26.99
C ASP A 831 5.89 6.32 26.30
N PHE A 832 6.90 7.11 26.66
CA PHE A 832 8.24 7.02 26.10
C PHE A 832 8.92 5.68 26.47
N PRO A 833 9.55 4.95 25.52
CA PRO A 833 9.83 5.29 24.12
C PRO A 833 8.81 4.73 23.10
N ASN A 834 7.58 4.43 23.53
CA ASN A 834 6.50 3.78 22.77
C ASN A 834 5.33 4.73 22.41
N GLU A 835 5.60 6.03 22.28
CA GLU A 835 4.59 7.04 21.90
C GLU A 835 3.88 6.70 20.57
N SER A 836 2.73 7.32 20.28
CA SER A 836 1.96 6.96 19.08
C SER A 836 2.71 7.30 17.78
N THR A 837 2.71 6.40 16.80
CA THR A 837 3.22 6.68 15.45
C THR A 837 2.38 7.71 14.69
N ALA A 838 1.18 8.02 15.18
CA ALA A 838 0.38 9.14 14.66
C ALA A 838 1.00 10.51 15.02
N ASP A 839 1.83 10.59 16.06
CA ASP A 839 2.58 11.81 16.37
C ASP A 839 3.76 11.94 15.40
N GLN A 840 3.69 12.98 14.57
CA GLN A 840 4.74 13.36 13.62
C GLN A 840 5.24 14.79 13.87
N PHE A 841 4.83 15.43 14.97
CA PHE A 841 5.08 16.84 15.27
C PHE A 841 6.12 16.99 16.40
N PHE A 842 7.22 16.25 16.28
CA PHE A 842 8.25 16.22 17.31
C PHE A 842 8.84 17.61 17.53
N ASP A 843 8.82 18.07 18.77
CA ASP A 843 9.62 19.21 19.19
C ASP A 843 11.08 18.82 19.39
N GLU A 844 11.93 19.81 19.62
CA GLU A 844 13.36 19.61 19.78
C GLU A 844 13.71 18.70 20.98
N PRO A 845 13.12 18.88 22.19
CA PRO A 845 13.34 17.97 23.32
C PRO A 845 12.94 16.52 23.05
N GLN A 846 11.76 16.28 22.45
CA GLN A 846 11.30 14.93 22.12
C GLN A 846 12.24 14.28 21.10
N TRP A 847 12.59 15.00 20.03
CA TRP A 847 13.50 14.51 19.00
C TRP A 847 14.88 14.16 19.56
N GLU A 848 15.45 15.04 20.39
CA GLU A 848 16.77 14.84 21.01
C GLU A 848 16.74 13.68 22.00
N SER A 849 15.64 13.47 22.74
CA SER A 849 15.50 12.35 23.68
C SER A 849 15.52 10.99 22.97
N TYR A 850 14.84 10.84 21.82
CA TYR A 850 14.92 9.60 21.03
C TYR A 850 16.30 9.40 20.39
N ARG A 851 16.90 10.47 19.84
CA ARG A 851 18.26 10.42 19.29
C ARG A 851 19.26 10.01 20.37
N LYS A 852 19.18 10.60 21.56
CA LYS A 852 20.08 10.32 22.67
C LYS A 852 19.89 8.91 23.21
N LEU A 853 18.66 8.39 23.25
CA LEU A 853 18.39 7.00 23.60
C LEU A 853 19.05 6.04 22.59
N GLY A 854 18.89 6.28 21.29
CA GLY A 854 19.54 5.47 20.26
C GLY A 854 21.07 5.51 20.33
N GLU A 855 21.63 6.69 20.60
CA GLU A 855 23.07 6.87 20.83
C GLU A 855 23.56 6.13 22.07
N HIS A 856 22.84 6.20 23.20
CA HIS A 856 23.15 5.48 24.44
C HIS A 856 23.16 3.97 24.24
N ILE A 857 22.15 3.44 23.53
CA ILE A 857 22.08 2.01 23.19
C ILE A 857 23.27 1.62 22.32
N GLY A 858 23.60 2.43 21.31
CA GLY A 858 24.75 2.18 20.45
C GLY A 858 26.09 2.21 21.20
N ASP A 859 26.30 3.21 22.05
CA ASP A 859 27.57 3.42 22.77
C ASP A 859 27.87 2.28 23.75
N LYS A 860 26.81 1.64 24.26
CA LYS A 860 26.91 0.40 25.04
C LYS A 860 27.27 -0.81 24.18
N LEU A 861 26.60 -0.97 23.04
CA LEU A 861 26.72 -2.17 22.21
C LEU A 861 27.98 -2.18 21.33
N PHE A 862 28.44 -1.01 20.90
CA PHE A 862 29.55 -0.87 19.97
C PHE A 862 30.76 -0.25 20.66
N HIS A 863 31.86 -0.99 20.71
CA HIS A 863 33.17 -0.47 21.10
C HIS A 863 34.01 -0.12 19.88
N SER A 864 35.03 0.72 20.08
CA SER A 864 35.98 1.11 19.04
C SER A 864 36.60 -0.12 18.39
N MET A 865 36.47 -0.24 17.07
CA MET A 865 37.16 -1.30 16.32
C MET A 865 38.67 -1.07 16.20
N ASP A 866 39.16 0.13 16.53
CA ASP A 866 40.59 0.45 16.41
C ASP A 866 41.43 -0.13 17.57
N ASP A 867 40.80 -0.67 18.63
CA ASP A 867 41.48 -1.43 19.70
C ASP A 867 41.68 -2.92 19.36
N ARG A 868 41.33 -3.36 18.15
CA ARG A 868 41.51 -4.77 17.67
C ARG A 868 42.75 -5.00 16.81
N SER A 869 43.67 -4.03 16.72
CA SER A 869 44.95 -4.19 16.01
C SER A 869 46.05 -4.76 16.90
#